data_AF-A0A831Z9Y8-F1
#
_entry.id   AF-A0A831Z9Y8-F1
#
_cell.length_a   1.000
_cell.length_b   1.000
_cell.length_c   1.000
_cell.angle_alpha   90.00
_cell.angle_beta   90.00
_cell.angle_gamma   90.00
#
_symmetry.space_group_name_H-M   'P 1'
#
loop_
_entity.id
_entity.type
_entity.pdbx_description
1 polymer ?
#
loop_
_entity_poly.entity_id
_entity_poly.type
_entity_poly.pdbx_seq_one_letter_code
_entity_poly.pdbx_strand_id
1 'polypeptide(L)'
;IFDDGIEPEVVDVRFSDILPQFLENPVGHAGVVCYSRLYRHQWETLKALEDERNVILISGTGSGKTEAWLLHTLKNQVPTLALYPTLALANDQIRRIRDYARAAGLEVAIIDARRRDELVKKYRSVSRVRQELASTLITVTNPAFLMLDLKRWAVKPRGAFLSRFLEKARLIVIDEFDFYGPREIALLLSMLKLLRKLINANFQVAVLTATLGNPEELASILNEITGRDTEWIGGKPFKVPNYTYLILGKNLKEVWERLRGLKDAFYESNVGEDVKKALENFDIFRENLYKVIAVAESLGLEVPKPYINPVEIFKEYLADDGLTLVFTRSIIKAEELARKLRAELPEEVRNLVATHHHLVSKTVREDVEHKARMGEIKIIFTPRTLSQGIDIGTVVRIVHYGLPDNVREFHQREGRKGRRKEIEFTESIVLPISRWDRELLSRGIEAFNQWIHLPLEKVIVKCNNKYSMLFEALYKAVSPSLSRDLTREEIELLEKLGMMRKGELTRRGKQAWQKMNFYEFSLPFGIKRIKIEAGREKYLEDIGFCDLVEKFQPGCFDYVEDAVVTAHKLGGRTGRIVRAVIEEPLRLSTLLSNDALAYAYEEYEKTKRSWREQPNIFLDYLVGRLHSEVVCVVKVPYGGFGPYLKLPNRTIWILQRERGKPVVTDGRTLLIRDRKVITLITSTHGKYDDYTYGYAYELDPAEDLKLARIGLAYLMLILRREYGIAFETIMYSLEKTGEGKLMVLHEPESAGLLESLNWLKVRRAVEKFKPQSIDEILLKIVDEDAHLELLSMGLRWDMAAKAAARMADYILLKDTIVLKVKDREITIPKPSKALKLVAIDIFRFPLNEEETVSLSLVDIYDGEEHKTITVTKEYYLVNEDEPLLETLGKYFDQDFKILVYGAENLVEAVQKSGLKAAAMFLAGAKNTGTMIDVRKEIVDALGVNLAPLEIVSKALGFKFETSLHDVQFEYSSSTSAIKDKPMRVWLKFTKYLREKAIKALRERTEHIYKLHLVSQSLSQKRTKS
;
A
#
# COMPACT_ATOMS: atom_id res chain seq x y z
N ILE A 1 -28.77 2.00 11.37
CA ILE A 1 -27.44 1.96 12.05
C ILE A 1 -27.17 3.37 12.53
N PHE A 2 -26.77 3.54 13.80
CA PHE A 2 -26.50 4.85 14.38
C PHE A 2 -25.02 4.95 14.70
N ASP A 3 -24.39 6.02 14.22
CA ASP A 3 -22.99 6.35 14.51
C ASP A 3 -22.96 7.61 15.38
N ASP A 4 -22.26 7.53 16.51
CA ASP A 4 -22.07 8.67 17.40
C ASP A 4 -21.29 9.81 16.73
N GLY A 5 -21.62 11.04 17.12
CA GLY A 5 -20.84 12.22 16.76
C GLY A 5 -19.45 12.20 17.39
N ILE A 6 -18.49 12.80 16.70
CA ILE A 6 -17.12 12.98 17.18
C ILE A 6 -16.76 14.45 17.00
N GLU A 7 -16.43 15.13 18.10
CA GLU A 7 -15.90 16.48 18.06
C GLU A 7 -14.42 16.50 18.44
N PRO A 8 -13.57 17.27 17.73
CA PRO A 8 -12.19 17.44 18.15
C PRO A 8 -12.11 18.23 19.46
N GLU A 9 -11.14 17.87 20.30
CA GLU A 9 -10.84 18.61 21.53
C GLU A 9 -10.46 20.06 21.19
N VAL A 10 -10.90 21.03 21.99
CA VAL A 10 -10.58 22.46 21.82
C VAL A 10 -9.67 22.95 22.93
N VAL A 11 -8.86 23.96 22.63
CA VAL A 11 -8.08 24.72 23.62
C VAL A 11 -8.68 26.10 23.83
N ASP A 12 -8.37 26.75 24.97
CA ASP A 12 -8.84 28.10 25.26
C ASP A 12 -7.98 29.18 24.58
N VAL A 13 -7.81 29.03 23.27
CA VAL A 13 -7.09 29.96 22.38
C VAL A 13 -7.92 30.11 21.11
N ARG A 14 -8.19 31.33 20.68
CA ARG A 14 -8.98 31.64 19.46
C ARG A 14 -8.07 31.90 18.27
N PHE A 15 -8.65 31.84 17.07
CA PHE A 15 -7.96 32.25 15.84
C PHE A 15 -7.45 33.70 15.90
N SER A 16 -8.27 34.61 16.43
CA SER A 16 -7.92 36.03 16.63
C SER A 16 -6.78 36.25 17.63
N ASP A 17 -6.59 35.36 18.61
CA ASP A 17 -5.49 35.46 19.57
C ASP A 17 -4.14 35.17 18.89
N ILE A 18 -4.14 34.43 17.78
CA ILE A 18 -2.94 34.10 16.99
C ILE A 18 -2.72 35.09 15.85
N LEU A 19 -3.80 35.47 15.16
CA LEU A 19 -3.79 36.41 14.04
C LEU A 19 -4.81 37.53 14.28
N PRO A 20 -4.45 38.58 15.02
CA PRO A 20 -5.33 39.73 15.28
C PRO A 20 -5.82 40.40 13.99
N GLN A 21 -5.07 40.28 12.89
CA GLN A 21 -5.44 40.80 11.57
C GLN A 21 -6.78 40.24 11.06
N PHE A 22 -7.21 39.07 11.54
CA PHE A 22 -8.51 38.52 11.19
C PHE A 22 -9.68 39.36 11.74
N LEU A 23 -9.47 40.12 12.82
CA LEU A 23 -10.45 41.07 13.35
C LEU A 23 -10.47 42.36 12.52
N GLU A 24 -9.31 42.79 12.03
CA GLU A 24 -9.15 44.03 11.26
C GLU A 24 -9.67 43.90 9.83
N ASN A 25 -9.52 42.71 9.23
CA ASN A 25 -9.94 42.42 7.85
C ASN A 25 -10.63 41.06 7.74
N PRO A 26 -11.86 40.90 8.30
CA PRO A 26 -12.58 39.64 8.32
C PRO A 26 -13.12 39.30 6.92
N VAL A 27 -12.29 38.67 6.08
CA VAL A 27 -12.64 38.27 4.71
C VAL A 27 -12.87 36.77 4.61
N GLY A 28 -13.95 36.38 3.94
CA GLY A 28 -14.23 34.98 3.62
C GLY A 28 -14.26 34.10 4.86
N HIS A 29 -13.61 32.93 4.79
CA HIS A 29 -13.59 31.97 5.90
C HIS A 29 -12.88 32.50 7.16
N ALA A 30 -11.91 33.41 7.03
CA ALA A 30 -11.19 34.00 8.16
C ALA A 30 -12.12 34.76 9.11
N GLY A 31 -13.10 35.50 8.56
CA GLY A 31 -14.10 36.21 9.35
C GLY A 31 -15.02 35.28 10.14
N VAL A 32 -15.36 34.11 9.57
CA VAL A 32 -16.24 33.11 10.21
C VAL A 32 -15.56 32.47 11.42
N VAL A 33 -14.28 32.13 11.31
CA VAL A 33 -13.57 31.39 12.37
C VAL A 33 -12.86 32.28 13.38
N CYS A 34 -12.82 33.59 13.16
CA CYS A 34 -12.03 34.55 13.95
C CYS A 34 -12.25 34.42 15.47
N TYR A 35 -13.50 34.21 15.90
CA TYR A 35 -13.88 34.06 17.31
C TYR A 35 -13.89 32.60 17.81
N SER A 36 -13.71 31.63 16.92
CA SER A 36 -13.71 30.21 17.25
C SER A 36 -12.44 29.83 18.00
N ARG A 37 -12.58 28.89 18.96
CA ARG A 37 -11.44 28.25 19.62
C ARG A 37 -10.73 27.30 18.66
N LEU A 38 -9.41 27.23 18.78
CA LEU A 38 -8.58 26.27 18.07
C LEU A 38 -8.85 24.85 18.58
N TYR A 39 -8.79 23.90 17.66
CA TYR A 39 -8.70 22.51 18.05
C TYR A 39 -7.32 22.21 18.65
N ARG A 40 -7.28 21.26 19.58
CA ARG A 40 -6.07 20.83 20.27
C ARG A 40 -4.97 20.42 19.30
N HIS A 41 -5.30 19.60 18.29
CA HIS A 41 -4.33 19.20 17.27
C HIS A 41 -3.85 20.37 16.40
N GLN A 42 -4.66 21.42 16.20
CA GLN A 42 -4.23 22.64 15.49
C GLN A 42 -3.22 23.42 16.34
N TRP A 43 -3.50 23.57 17.63
CA TRP A 43 -2.61 24.24 18.58
C TRP A 43 -1.29 23.48 18.78
N GLU A 44 -1.35 22.17 18.99
CA GLU A 44 -0.16 21.31 19.11
C GLU A 44 0.67 21.35 17.82
N THR A 45 0.03 21.33 16.65
CA THR A 45 0.75 21.46 15.36
C THR A 45 1.45 22.82 15.25
N LEU A 46 0.75 23.92 15.57
CA LEU A 46 1.34 25.25 15.57
C LEU A 46 2.56 25.30 16.50
N LYS A 47 2.45 24.72 17.70
CA LYS A 47 3.53 24.69 18.70
C LYS A 47 4.72 23.85 18.24
N ALA A 48 4.48 22.65 17.71
CA ALA A 48 5.54 21.80 17.17
C ALA A 48 6.29 22.48 16.02
N LEU A 49 5.57 23.19 15.13
CA LEU A 49 6.18 23.97 14.06
C LEU A 49 6.96 25.19 14.58
N GLU A 50 6.46 25.87 15.62
CA GLU A 50 7.18 26.96 16.31
C GLU A 50 8.45 26.45 17.01
N ASP A 51 8.42 25.25 17.55
CA ASP A 51 9.56 24.52 18.14
C ASP A 51 10.53 23.97 17.07
N GLU A 52 10.38 24.39 15.81
CA GLU A 52 11.28 24.03 14.73
C GLU A 52 11.28 22.51 14.37
N ARG A 53 10.25 21.76 14.80
CA ARG A 53 10.06 20.33 14.48
C ARG A 53 9.34 20.12 13.14
N ASN A 54 9.49 18.94 12.55
CA ASN A 54 8.57 18.45 11.53
C ASN A 54 7.28 17.99 12.18
N VAL A 55 6.19 17.91 11.40
CA VAL A 55 4.90 17.45 11.90
C VAL A 55 4.32 16.36 10.99
N ILE A 56 3.76 15.32 11.61
CA ILE A 56 2.84 14.38 10.98
C ILE A 56 1.47 14.54 11.67
N LEU A 57 0.53 15.22 11.01
CA LEU A 57 -0.82 15.40 11.50
C LEU A 57 -1.73 14.31 10.92
N ILE A 58 -2.09 13.35 11.78
CA ILE A 58 -3.03 12.27 11.44
C ILE A 58 -4.41 12.69 11.92
N SER A 59 -5.25 13.13 10.98
CA SER A 59 -6.61 13.52 11.30
C SER A 59 -7.55 13.31 10.12
N GLY A 60 -8.79 12.92 10.42
CA GLY A 60 -9.82 12.70 9.41
C GLY A 60 -10.25 13.99 8.71
N THR A 61 -11.18 13.87 7.77
CA THR A 61 -11.76 15.02 7.07
C THR A 61 -12.55 15.92 8.02
N GLY A 62 -12.62 17.22 7.73
CA GLY A 62 -13.41 18.18 8.51
C GLY A 62 -12.79 18.66 9.83
N SER A 63 -11.63 18.15 10.23
CA SER A 63 -10.96 18.54 11.49
C SER A 63 -10.12 19.82 11.40
N GLY A 64 -10.11 20.52 10.27
CA GLY A 64 -9.32 21.75 10.09
C GLY A 64 -7.81 21.52 10.03
N LYS A 65 -7.36 20.46 9.34
CA LYS A 65 -5.93 20.16 9.09
C LYS A 65 -5.18 21.30 8.40
N THR A 66 -5.83 21.97 7.45
CA THR A 66 -5.24 23.07 6.67
C THR A 66 -4.86 24.25 7.57
N GLU A 67 -5.73 24.61 8.51
CA GLU A 67 -5.48 25.69 9.46
C GLU A 67 -4.25 25.45 10.33
N ALA A 68 -3.98 24.18 10.68
CA ALA A 68 -2.93 23.81 11.62
C ALA A 68 -1.53 24.31 11.18
N TRP A 69 -1.16 24.09 9.92
CA TRP A 69 0.10 24.61 9.38
C TRP A 69 -0.02 26.06 8.90
N LEU A 70 -1.18 26.46 8.39
CA LEU A 70 -1.38 27.78 7.80
C LEU A 70 -1.25 28.89 8.83
N LEU A 71 -1.71 28.65 10.06
CA LEU A 71 -1.55 29.59 11.18
C LEU A 71 -0.08 29.88 11.46
N HIS A 72 0.78 28.85 11.46
CA HIS A 72 2.22 29.02 11.64
C HIS A 72 2.83 29.86 10.50
N THR A 73 2.47 29.53 9.26
CA THR A 73 2.93 30.26 8.06
C THR A 73 2.56 31.74 8.08
N LEU A 74 1.31 32.06 8.42
CA LEU A 74 0.83 33.45 8.40
C LEU A 74 1.37 34.26 9.59
N LYS A 75 1.35 33.68 10.80
CA LYS A 75 1.80 34.35 12.03
C LYS A 75 3.28 34.72 11.95
N ASN A 76 4.10 33.76 11.53
CA ASN A 76 5.56 33.91 11.53
C ASN A 76 6.11 34.30 10.15
N GLN A 77 5.23 34.55 9.16
CA GLN A 77 5.59 34.85 7.77
C GLN A 77 6.61 33.86 7.17
N VAL A 78 6.36 32.56 7.36
CA VAL A 78 7.24 31.47 6.92
C VAL A 78 7.00 31.16 5.43
N PRO A 79 7.98 31.31 4.52
CA PRO A 79 7.79 30.95 3.12
C PRO A 79 7.48 29.46 2.97
N THR A 80 6.31 29.13 2.41
CA THR A 80 5.73 27.78 2.48
C THR A 80 5.35 27.23 1.10
N LEU A 81 5.87 26.04 0.77
CA LEU A 81 5.40 25.27 -0.39
C LEU A 81 4.31 24.31 0.06
N ALA A 82 3.12 24.38 -0.51
CA ALA A 82 2.05 23.42 -0.24
C ALA A 82 1.82 22.50 -1.44
N LEU A 83 1.95 21.20 -1.20
CA LEU A 83 1.75 20.14 -2.19
C LEU A 83 0.38 19.49 -1.97
N TYR A 84 -0.45 19.58 -3.00
CA TYR A 84 -1.76 18.93 -3.07
C TYR A 84 -1.76 17.90 -4.19
N PRO A 85 -2.47 16.75 -4.05
CA PRO A 85 -2.47 15.71 -5.07
C PRO A 85 -2.94 16.21 -6.42
N THR A 86 -4.09 16.85 -6.47
CA THR A 86 -4.50 17.58 -7.67
C THR A 86 -5.10 18.92 -7.30
N LEU A 87 -4.73 19.95 -8.07
CA LEU A 87 -5.21 21.30 -7.82
C LEU A 87 -6.69 21.48 -8.22
N ALA A 88 -7.23 20.59 -9.05
CA ALA A 88 -8.65 20.56 -9.35
C ALA A 88 -9.47 20.10 -8.13
N LEU A 89 -8.95 19.14 -7.35
CA LEU A 89 -9.59 18.61 -6.15
C LEU A 89 -9.38 19.50 -4.92
N ALA A 90 -8.25 20.19 -4.87
CA ALA A 90 -7.87 21.07 -3.77
C ALA A 90 -8.42 22.50 -3.88
N ASN A 91 -9.24 22.82 -4.88
CA ASN A 91 -9.71 24.20 -5.11
C ASN A 91 -10.35 24.84 -3.87
N ASP A 92 -11.07 24.07 -3.06
CA ASP A 92 -11.65 24.57 -1.81
C ASP A 92 -10.59 24.92 -0.76
N GLN A 93 -9.64 24.01 -0.49
CA GLN A 93 -8.52 24.28 0.42
C GLN A 93 -7.70 25.47 -0.06
N ILE A 94 -7.47 25.58 -1.36
CA ILE A 94 -6.79 26.72 -2.00
C ILE A 94 -7.56 28.02 -1.80
N ARG A 95 -8.90 28.01 -1.92
CA ARG A 95 -9.76 29.16 -1.66
C ARG A 95 -9.64 29.59 -0.20
N ARG A 96 -9.73 28.65 0.75
CA ARG A 96 -9.55 28.91 2.18
C ARG A 96 -8.18 29.51 2.48
N ILE A 97 -7.11 28.93 1.93
CA ILE A 97 -5.74 29.46 2.07
C ILE A 97 -5.64 30.91 1.57
N ARG A 98 -6.28 31.24 0.44
CA ARG A 98 -6.33 32.62 -0.07
C ARG A 98 -7.12 33.56 0.83
N ASP A 99 -8.27 33.14 1.36
CA ASP A 99 -9.09 33.96 2.25
C ASP A 99 -8.31 34.34 3.51
N TYR A 100 -7.67 33.36 4.15
CA TYR A 100 -6.83 33.60 5.32
C TYR A 100 -5.60 34.46 5.01
N ALA A 101 -4.90 34.17 3.90
CA ALA A 101 -3.76 34.98 3.49
C ALA A 101 -4.17 36.44 3.21
N ARG A 102 -5.30 36.66 2.53
CA ARG A 102 -5.83 38.00 2.24
C ARG A 102 -6.24 38.74 3.51
N ALA A 103 -6.87 38.06 4.46
CA ALA A 103 -7.18 38.62 5.78
C ALA A 103 -5.90 39.05 6.52
N ALA A 104 -4.81 38.30 6.36
CA ALA A 104 -3.48 38.64 6.89
C ALA A 104 -2.66 39.62 6.00
N GLY A 105 -3.23 40.14 4.90
CA GLY A 105 -2.55 41.07 3.99
C GLY A 105 -1.47 40.45 3.10
N LEU A 106 -1.53 39.14 2.84
CA LEU A 106 -0.53 38.35 2.14
C LEU A 106 -1.06 37.73 0.83
N GLU A 107 -0.16 37.45 -0.11
CA GLU A 107 -0.49 36.84 -1.40
C GLU A 107 -0.09 35.36 -1.50
N VAL A 108 -0.90 34.60 -2.26
CA VAL A 108 -0.73 33.16 -2.51
C VAL A 108 -0.58 32.91 -4.01
N ALA A 109 0.53 32.30 -4.41
CA ALA A 109 0.73 31.81 -5.77
C ALA A 109 0.19 30.38 -5.93
N ILE A 110 -0.29 30.06 -7.14
CA ILE A 110 -0.63 28.68 -7.52
C ILE A 110 -0.01 28.38 -8.87
N ILE A 111 0.61 27.22 -8.99
CA ILE A 111 1.29 26.81 -10.22
C ILE A 111 1.13 25.31 -10.49
N ASP A 112 0.81 24.97 -11.73
CA ASP A 112 0.80 23.61 -12.29
C ASP A 112 1.22 23.69 -13.77
N ALA A 113 1.22 22.55 -14.48
CA ALA A 113 1.63 22.51 -15.89
C ALA A 113 0.82 23.47 -16.78
N ARG A 114 -0.51 23.56 -16.57
CA ARG A 114 -1.43 24.38 -17.35
C ARG A 114 -1.29 25.87 -17.01
N ARG A 115 -1.37 26.22 -15.71
CA ARG A 115 -1.21 27.58 -15.21
C ARG A 115 0.16 28.14 -15.58
N ARG A 116 1.20 27.30 -15.61
CA ARG A 116 2.52 27.70 -16.12
C ARG A 116 2.43 28.17 -17.56
N ASP A 117 1.74 27.44 -18.44
CA ASP A 117 1.58 27.86 -19.84
C ASP A 117 0.75 29.14 -19.96
N GLU A 118 -0.29 29.31 -19.15
CA GLU A 118 -1.10 30.54 -19.08
C GLU A 118 -0.27 31.75 -18.60
N LEU A 119 0.50 31.61 -17.53
CA LEU A 119 1.37 32.67 -16.98
C LEU A 119 2.50 33.02 -17.94
N VAL A 120 3.15 32.04 -18.57
CA VAL A 120 4.20 32.29 -19.57
C VAL A 120 3.63 33.04 -20.78
N LYS A 121 2.40 32.70 -21.23
CA LYS A 121 1.71 33.45 -22.29
C LYS A 121 1.36 34.87 -21.83
N LYS A 122 0.83 35.03 -20.61
CA LYS A 122 0.45 36.33 -20.03
C LYS A 122 1.64 37.28 -19.92
N TYR A 123 2.75 36.83 -19.35
CA TYR A 123 3.92 37.68 -19.10
C TYR A 123 4.93 37.71 -20.25
N ARG A 124 4.80 36.82 -21.25
CA ARG A 124 5.76 36.59 -22.34
C ARG A 124 7.21 36.40 -21.86
N SER A 125 7.42 36.01 -20.61
CA SER A 125 8.73 35.91 -19.97
C SER A 125 8.73 34.89 -18.85
N VAL A 126 9.56 33.85 -18.99
CA VAL A 126 9.80 32.85 -17.92
C VAL A 126 10.45 33.49 -16.70
N SER A 127 11.33 34.48 -16.90
CA SER A 127 12.01 35.18 -15.80
C SER A 127 11.02 35.93 -14.91
N ARG A 128 10.01 36.58 -15.52
CA ARG A 128 8.98 37.33 -14.79
C ARG A 128 8.07 36.41 -13.97
N VAL A 129 7.67 35.25 -14.53
CA VAL A 129 6.91 34.22 -13.79
C VAL A 129 7.71 33.75 -12.57
N ARG A 130 9.01 33.49 -12.73
CA ARG A 130 9.88 33.08 -11.62
C ARG A 130 9.98 34.15 -10.53
N GLN A 131 10.02 35.42 -10.90
CA GLN A 131 10.08 36.54 -9.95
C GLN A 131 8.77 36.67 -9.16
N GLU A 132 7.63 36.54 -9.82
CA GLU A 132 6.30 36.57 -9.16
C GLU A 132 6.12 35.40 -8.20
N LEU A 133 6.46 34.16 -8.60
CA LEU A 133 6.44 33.02 -7.69
C LEU A 133 7.36 33.27 -6.48
N ALA A 134 8.55 33.80 -6.71
CA ALA A 134 9.52 34.10 -5.67
C ALA A 134 9.13 35.29 -4.77
N SER A 135 8.18 36.15 -5.14
CA SER A 135 7.70 37.24 -4.26
C SER A 135 6.58 36.79 -3.32
N THR A 136 5.89 35.69 -3.61
CA THR A 136 4.79 35.20 -2.76
C THR A 136 5.27 34.53 -1.48
N LEU A 137 4.46 34.57 -0.43
CA LEU A 137 4.74 33.85 0.82
C LEU A 137 4.41 32.36 0.68
N ILE A 138 3.24 32.06 0.10
CA ILE A 138 2.74 30.70 -0.07
C ILE A 138 2.69 30.37 -1.56
N THR A 139 3.30 29.26 -1.96
CA THR A 139 3.14 28.70 -3.31
C THR A 139 2.46 27.34 -3.20
N VAL A 140 1.31 27.20 -3.84
CA VAL A 140 0.58 25.93 -3.92
C VAL A 140 0.86 25.25 -5.26
N THR A 141 1.23 23.97 -5.23
CA THR A 141 1.46 23.15 -6.43
C THR A 141 1.11 21.68 -6.18
N ASN A 142 1.45 20.80 -7.12
CA ASN A 142 1.30 19.35 -6.99
C ASN A 142 2.66 18.64 -7.17
N PRO A 143 2.81 17.40 -6.67
CA PRO A 143 4.07 16.68 -6.78
C PRO A 143 4.54 16.42 -8.21
N ALA A 144 3.61 16.23 -9.16
CA ALA A 144 3.95 16.02 -10.57
C ALA A 144 4.64 17.25 -11.18
N PHE A 145 4.17 18.46 -10.85
CA PHE A 145 4.80 19.70 -11.28
C PHE A 145 6.13 19.93 -10.55
N LEU A 146 6.22 19.64 -9.25
CA LEU A 146 7.47 19.71 -8.50
C LEU A 146 8.54 18.79 -9.13
N MET A 147 8.18 17.54 -9.44
CA MET A 147 9.09 16.59 -10.08
C MET A 147 9.54 17.08 -11.46
N LEU A 148 8.62 17.59 -12.27
CA LEU A 148 8.96 18.17 -13.57
C LEU A 148 9.94 19.34 -13.43
N ASP A 149 9.74 20.19 -12.42
CA ASP A 149 10.61 21.34 -12.18
C ASP A 149 11.98 20.93 -11.64
N LEU A 150 12.05 19.93 -10.77
CA LEU A 150 13.29 19.28 -10.33
C LEU A 150 14.06 18.66 -11.50
N LYS A 151 13.38 17.92 -12.39
CA LYS A 151 14.03 17.35 -13.60
C LYS A 151 14.61 18.45 -14.49
N ARG A 152 13.93 19.61 -14.60
CA ARG A 152 14.46 20.79 -15.29
C ARG A 152 15.67 21.38 -14.57
N TRP A 153 15.62 21.47 -13.23
CA TRP A 153 16.73 21.94 -12.42
C TRP A 153 17.97 21.08 -12.64
N ALA A 154 17.84 19.76 -12.63
CA ALA A 154 18.95 18.82 -12.87
C ALA A 154 19.71 19.13 -14.18
N VAL A 155 18.98 19.40 -15.27
CA VAL A 155 19.58 19.68 -16.58
C VAL A 155 20.07 21.13 -16.70
N LYS A 156 19.25 22.08 -16.27
CA LYS A 156 19.52 23.52 -16.37
C LYS A 156 18.94 24.24 -15.14
N PRO A 157 19.74 24.51 -14.10
CA PRO A 157 19.28 25.12 -12.85
C PRO A 157 18.48 26.42 -13.04
N ARG A 158 18.94 27.29 -13.95
CA ARG A 158 18.26 28.56 -14.26
C ARG A 158 16.92 28.41 -15.02
N GLY A 159 16.56 27.20 -15.43
CA GLY A 159 15.31 26.89 -16.15
C GLY A 159 14.14 26.45 -15.26
N ALA A 160 14.40 26.17 -13.98
CA ALA A 160 13.36 25.74 -13.02
C ALA A 160 12.53 26.94 -12.52
N PHE A 161 11.21 26.79 -12.54
CA PHE A 161 10.23 27.82 -12.17
C PHE A 161 10.23 28.10 -10.66
N LEU A 162 10.34 27.04 -9.85
CA LEU A 162 10.26 27.09 -8.39
C LEU A 162 11.61 27.32 -7.72
N SER A 163 12.74 27.20 -8.44
CA SER A 163 14.10 27.33 -7.89
C SER A 163 14.28 28.50 -6.90
N ARG A 164 13.94 29.72 -7.31
CA ARG A 164 14.07 30.94 -6.47
C ARG A 164 13.14 30.93 -5.25
N PHE A 165 11.96 30.33 -5.35
CA PHE A 165 11.05 30.19 -4.22
C PHE A 165 11.56 29.11 -3.25
N LEU A 166 12.03 27.98 -3.78
CA LEU A 166 12.53 26.87 -2.98
C LEU A 166 13.79 27.24 -2.19
N GLU A 167 14.66 28.09 -2.73
CA GLU A 167 15.84 28.61 -2.01
C GLU A 167 15.49 29.36 -0.71
N LYS A 168 14.29 29.95 -0.62
CA LYS A 168 13.80 30.65 0.58
C LYS A 168 12.77 29.84 1.38
N ALA A 169 12.26 28.73 0.84
CA ALA A 169 11.22 27.94 1.46
C ALA A 169 11.72 27.38 2.80
N ARG A 170 10.92 27.56 3.85
CA ARG A 170 11.21 27.10 5.21
C ARG A 170 10.24 26.05 5.71
N LEU A 171 9.07 25.93 5.08
CA LEU A 171 8.11 24.87 5.33
C LEU A 171 7.66 24.23 4.01
N ILE A 172 7.63 22.90 3.97
CA ILE A 172 7.01 22.13 2.90
C ILE A 172 5.84 21.36 3.49
N VAL A 173 4.64 21.62 3.00
CA VAL A 173 3.41 20.96 3.42
C VAL A 173 3.04 19.92 2.36
N ILE A 174 2.73 18.71 2.81
CA ILE A 174 2.17 17.66 1.97
C ILE A 174 0.78 17.35 2.51
N ASP A 175 -0.25 17.71 1.76
CA ASP A 175 -1.64 17.45 2.12
C ASP A 175 -2.17 16.17 1.46
N GLU A 176 -3.18 15.56 2.09
CA GLU A 176 -3.83 14.32 1.65
C GLU A 176 -2.81 13.22 1.28
N PHE A 177 -1.84 12.98 2.17
CA PHE A 177 -0.76 12.03 1.92
C PHE A 177 -1.25 10.60 1.61
N ASP A 178 -2.43 10.24 2.13
CA ASP A 178 -3.14 8.98 1.87
C ASP A 178 -3.82 8.88 0.50
N PHE A 179 -3.72 9.92 -0.31
CA PHE A 179 -4.05 9.85 -1.74
C PHE A 179 -2.97 9.11 -2.55
N TYR A 180 -1.72 9.17 -2.11
CA TYR A 180 -0.58 8.67 -2.88
C TYR A 180 -0.36 7.18 -2.65
N GLY A 181 -0.08 6.45 -3.73
CA GLY A 181 0.37 5.07 -3.66
C GLY A 181 1.81 4.94 -3.13
N PRO A 182 2.28 3.73 -2.81
CA PRO A 182 3.62 3.53 -2.26
C PRO A 182 4.75 4.05 -3.16
N ARG A 183 4.59 3.93 -4.49
CA ARG A 183 5.57 4.43 -5.47
C ARG A 183 5.63 5.96 -5.45
N GLU A 184 4.48 6.62 -5.47
CA GLU A 184 4.35 8.08 -5.42
C GLU A 184 4.94 8.65 -4.12
N ILE A 185 4.67 7.99 -2.98
CA ILE A 185 5.24 8.37 -1.68
C ILE A 185 6.76 8.25 -1.70
N ALA A 186 7.30 7.13 -2.23
CA ALA A 186 8.74 6.95 -2.35
C ALA A 186 9.38 8.06 -3.20
N LEU A 187 8.78 8.41 -4.33
CA LEU A 187 9.22 9.53 -5.17
C LEU A 187 9.12 10.88 -4.45
N LEU A 188 8.05 11.12 -3.70
CA LEU A 188 7.83 12.35 -2.94
C LEU A 188 8.93 12.57 -1.90
N LEU A 189 9.25 11.52 -1.13
CA LEU A 189 10.32 11.56 -0.13
C LEU A 189 11.70 11.72 -0.78
N SER A 190 11.97 11.07 -1.92
CA SER A 190 13.18 11.30 -2.70
C SER A 190 13.28 12.72 -3.24
N MET A 191 12.17 13.33 -3.65
CA MET A 191 12.18 14.75 -4.04
C MET A 191 12.56 15.64 -2.85
N LEU A 192 12.08 15.36 -1.63
CA LEU A 192 12.51 16.09 -0.42
C LEU A 192 14.01 15.89 -0.13
N LYS A 193 14.53 14.66 -0.23
CA LYS A 193 15.96 14.34 -0.10
C LYS A 193 16.80 15.15 -1.09
N LEU A 194 16.39 15.20 -2.35
CA LEU A 194 17.07 15.97 -3.39
C LEU A 194 16.97 17.47 -3.14
N LEU A 195 15.81 17.97 -2.73
CA LEU A 195 15.64 19.38 -2.38
C LEU A 195 16.62 19.77 -1.28
N ARG A 196 16.73 18.99 -0.19
CA ARG A 196 17.67 19.25 0.90
C ARG A 196 19.12 19.41 0.43
N LYS A 197 19.52 18.68 -0.62
CA LYS A 197 20.86 18.79 -1.23
C LYS A 197 21.00 20.00 -2.14
N LEU A 198 19.93 20.40 -2.83
CA LEU A 198 19.94 21.48 -3.81
C LEU A 198 19.81 22.87 -3.19
N ILE A 199 19.08 22.97 -2.08
CA ILE A 199 18.86 24.23 -1.37
C ILE A 199 19.62 24.22 -0.04
N ASN A 200 20.33 25.30 0.25
CA ASN A 200 20.97 25.51 1.55
C ASN A 200 19.95 25.91 2.65
N ALA A 201 18.66 25.88 2.32
CA ALA A 201 17.59 26.20 3.26
C ALA A 201 17.32 25.00 4.18
N ASN A 202 17.33 25.26 5.48
CA ASN A 202 16.90 24.30 6.48
C ASN A 202 15.37 24.42 6.58
N PHE A 203 14.64 23.54 5.87
CA PHE A 203 13.18 23.53 5.85
C PHE A 203 12.60 22.46 6.78
N GLN A 204 11.41 22.72 7.32
CA GLN A 204 10.55 21.77 8.02
C GLN A 204 9.59 21.10 7.02
N VAL A 205 9.08 19.94 7.40
CA VAL A 205 8.03 19.23 6.65
C VAL A 205 6.81 19.03 7.53
N ALA A 206 5.63 19.36 7.00
CA ALA A 206 4.34 19.03 7.61
C ALA A 206 3.58 18.07 6.69
N VAL A 207 3.33 16.85 7.15
CA VAL A 207 2.53 15.84 6.43
C VAL A 207 1.15 15.76 7.05
N LEU A 208 0.11 15.90 6.24
CA LEU A 208 -1.29 15.81 6.65
C LEU A 208 -1.91 14.58 6.00
N THR A 209 -2.55 13.73 6.81
CA THR A 209 -3.13 12.46 6.34
C THR A 209 -4.32 12.04 7.16
N ALA A 210 -5.28 11.33 6.58
CA ALA A 210 -6.35 10.68 7.34
C ALA A 210 -5.96 9.28 7.84
N THR A 211 -5.09 8.59 7.10
CA THR A 211 -4.69 7.22 7.41
C THR A 211 -3.18 7.05 7.24
N LEU A 212 -2.51 6.44 8.22
CA LEU A 212 -1.09 6.13 8.13
C LEU A 212 -0.79 4.89 8.96
N GLY A 213 -0.15 3.88 8.36
CA GLY A 213 0.09 2.61 9.02
C GLY A 213 1.28 2.59 9.95
N ASN A 214 2.32 3.35 9.61
CA ASN A 214 3.65 3.37 10.22
C ASN A 214 4.17 4.82 10.39
N PRO A 215 3.53 5.65 11.22
CA PRO A 215 3.95 7.05 11.42
C PRO A 215 5.38 7.19 11.95
N GLU A 216 5.86 6.23 12.73
CA GLU A 216 7.22 6.22 13.28
C GLU A 216 8.27 6.09 12.17
N GLU A 217 7.98 5.29 11.14
CA GLU A 217 8.87 5.13 9.99
C GLU A 217 8.93 6.43 9.19
N LEU A 218 7.79 7.06 8.91
CA LEU A 218 7.75 8.37 8.26
C LEU A 218 8.48 9.44 9.09
N ALA A 219 8.29 9.46 10.41
CA ALA A 219 8.98 10.39 11.31
C ALA A 219 10.50 10.22 11.24
N SER A 220 11.00 8.98 11.33
CA SER A 220 12.42 8.68 11.19
C SER A 220 12.97 9.16 9.84
N ILE A 221 12.22 8.98 8.75
CA ILE A 221 12.62 9.43 7.42
C ILE A 221 12.68 10.96 7.35
N LEU A 222 11.66 11.66 7.87
CA LEU A 222 11.65 13.12 7.87
C LEU A 222 12.79 13.69 8.73
N ASN A 223 13.12 13.04 9.85
CA ASN A 223 14.27 13.40 10.68
C ASN A 223 15.58 13.28 9.89
N GLU A 224 15.77 12.17 9.17
CA GLU A 224 16.95 11.96 8.31
C GLU A 224 17.05 13.02 7.21
N ILE A 225 15.93 13.36 6.57
CA ILE A 225 15.90 14.33 5.47
C ILE A 225 16.19 15.75 5.95
N THR A 226 15.56 16.17 7.04
CA THR A 226 15.56 17.58 7.47
C THR A 226 16.63 17.87 8.53
N GLY A 227 17.08 16.86 9.27
CA GLY A 227 17.91 17.02 10.46
C GLY A 227 17.17 17.60 11.66
N ARG A 228 15.84 17.48 11.69
CA ARG A 228 14.94 18.02 12.74
C ARG A 228 14.09 16.90 13.30
N ASP A 229 13.75 16.96 14.59
CA ASP A 229 12.83 16.00 15.19
C ASP A 229 11.43 16.12 14.57
N THR A 230 10.68 15.02 14.55
CA THR A 230 9.31 14.96 14.03
C THR A 230 8.35 14.66 15.16
N GLU A 231 7.30 15.47 15.26
CA GLU A 231 6.20 15.26 16.18
C GLU A 231 4.97 14.71 15.44
N TRP A 232 4.45 13.59 15.92
CA TRP A 232 3.20 13.01 15.41
C TRP A 232 2.03 13.46 16.27
N ILE A 233 1.00 14.00 15.64
CA ILE A 233 -0.14 14.61 16.31
C ILE A 233 -1.41 13.95 15.79
N GLY A 234 -2.18 13.38 16.71
CA GLY A 234 -3.49 12.78 16.41
C GLY A 234 -4.60 13.81 16.57
N GLY A 235 -5.44 13.97 15.56
CA GLY A 235 -6.64 14.81 15.63
C GLY A 235 -7.89 13.99 15.40
N LYS A 236 -8.86 14.05 16.32
CA LYS A 236 -10.19 13.45 16.09
C LYS A 236 -10.85 14.14 14.89
N PRO A 237 -11.54 13.39 13.99
CA PRO A 237 -12.33 14.02 12.94
C PRO A 237 -13.47 14.83 13.55
N PHE A 238 -13.96 15.81 12.81
CA PHE A 238 -15.26 16.40 13.11
C PHE A 238 -16.33 15.60 12.38
N LYS A 239 -17.25 14.98 13.13
CA LYS A 239 -18.41 14.26 12.63
C LYS A 239 -19.60 14.58 13.53
N VAL A 240 -20.71 14.94 12.91
CA VAL A 240 -21.99 15.00 13.62
C VAL A 240 -22.60 13.58 13.69
N PRO A 241 -23.49 13.28 14.66
CA PRO A 241 -24.19 12.01 14.72
C PRO A 241 -24.81 11.64 13.37
N ASN A 242 -24.75 10.36 13.00
CA ASN A 242 -25.24 9.90 11.70
C ASN A 242 -26.21 8.73 11.83
N TYR A 243 -27.35 8.85 11.15
CA TYR A 243 -28.32 7.77 11.00
C TYR A 243 -28.21 7.17 9.60
N THR A 244 -27.77 5.92 9.52
CA THR A 244 -27.73 5.15 8.28
C THR A 244 -28.98 4.31 8.13
N TYR A 245 -29.75 4.57 7.08
CA TYR A 245 -30.97 3.89 6.69
C TYR A 245 -30.73 3.05 5.42
N LEU A 246 -30.95 1.74 5.52
CA LEU A 246 -30.99 0.84 4.38
C LEU A 246 -32.45 0.66 3.95
N ILE A 247 -32.81 1.15 2.76
CA ILE A 247 -34.19 1.10 2.28
C ILE A 247 -34.43 -0.21 1.54
N LEU A 248 -35.21 -1.10 2.15
CA LEU A 248 -35.44 -2.45 1.62
C LEU A 248 -36.65 -2.52 0.67
N GLY A 249 -37.66 -1.67 0.83
CA GLY A 249 -38.87 -1.64 0.00
C GLY A 249 -40.15 -1.38 0.81
N LYS A 250 -41.24 -1.03 0.12
CA LYS A 250 -42.55 -0.72 0.75
C LYS A 250 -43.45 -1.94 0.97
N ASN A 251 -43.30 -2.97 0.15
CA ASN A 251 -44.17 -4.14 0.10
C ASN A 251 -43.59 -5.37 0.82
N LEU A 252 -42.71 -5.20 1.82
CA LEU A 252 -41.98 -6.33 2.44
C LEU A 252 -42.89 -7.39 3.05
N LYS A 253 -43.97 -6.98 3.74
CA LYS A 253 -44.92 -7.93 4.35
C LYS A 253 -45.66 -8.75 3.28
N GLU A 254 -46.11 -8.10 2.21
CA GLU A 254 -46.74 -8.77 1.07
C GLU A 254 -45.79 -9.78 0.42
N VAL A 255 -44.53 -9.38 0.19
CA VAL A 255 -43.49 -10.27 -0.35
C VAL A 255 -43.26 -11.47 0.58
N TRP A 256 -43.18 -11.23 1.90
CA TRP A 256 -42.98 -12.28 2.90
C TRP A 256 -44.15 -13.27 2.94
N GLU A 257 -45.39 -12.77 3.00
CA GLU A 257 -46.59 -13.61 3.03
C GLU A 257 -46.70 -14.48 1.78
N ARG A 258 -46.37 -13.90 0.61
CA ARG A 258 -46.34 -14.65 -0.66
C ARG A 258 -45.29 -15.76 -0.63
N LEU A 259 -44.08 -15.46 -0.18
CA LEU A 259 -42.98 -16.42 -0.04
C LEU A 259 -43.29 -17.53 0.97
N ARG A 260 -43.89 -17.17 2.10
CA ARG A 260 -44.33 -18.10 3.14
C ARG A 260 -45.43 -19.03 2.63
N GLY A 261 -46.34 -18.55 1.78
CA GLY A 261 -47.32 -19.37 1.08
C GLY A 261 -46.70 -20.38 0.12
N LEU A 262 -45.45 -20.17 -0.30
CA LEU A 262 -44.67 -21.06 -1.18
C LEU A 262 -43.59 -21.85 -0.43
N LYS A 263 -43.63 -21.88 0.92
CA LYS A 263 -42.58 -22.48 1.76
C LYS A 263 -42.27 -23.94 1.44
N ASP A 264 -43.26 -24.71 0.97
CA ASP A 264 -43.08 -26.13 0.66
C ASP A 264 -42.04 -26.31 -0.45
N ALA A 265 -42.05 -25.46 -1.48
CA ALA A 265 -41.04 -25.47 -2.54
C ALA A 265 -39.62 -25.18 -2.02
N PHE A 266 -39.49 -24.38 -0.95
CA PHE A 266 -38.20 -24.15 -0.29
C PHE A 266 -37.78 -25.35 0.55
N TYR A 267 -38.69 -25.96 1.31
CA TYR A 267 -38.37 -27.12 2.15
C TYR A 267 -38.05 -28.38 1.36
N GLU A 268 -38.65 -28.55 0.18
CA GLU A 268 -38.34 -29.62 -0.78
C GLU A 268 -37.00 -29.38 -1.49
N SER A 269 -36.45 -28.17 -1.43
CA SER A 269 -35.17 -27.79 -2.03
C SER A 269 -34.01 -27.85 -1.05
N ASN A 270 -32.78 -27.90 -1.57
CA ASN A 270 -31.57 -27.88 -0.75
C ASN A 270 -31.27 -26.44 -0.25
N VAL A 271 -32.03 -25.97 0.75
CA VAL A 271 -31.86 -24.67 1.42
C VAL A 271 -31.52 -24.87 2.90
N GLY A 272 -30.71 -23.96 3.43
CA GLY A 272 -30.20 -23.96 4.79
C GLY A 272 -31.24 -23.46 5.79
N GLU A 273 -30.89 -23.59 7.06
CA GLU A 273 -31.78 -23.26 8.19
C GLU A 273 -32.05 -21.75 8.29
N ASP A 274 -31.11 -20.94 7.81
CA ASP A 274 -31.22 -19.48 7.76
C ASP A 274 -32.38 -19.01 6.86
N VAL A 275 -32.56 -19.64 5.69
CA VAL A 275 -33.68 -19.35 4.78
C VAL A 275 -35.00 -19.87 5.35
N LYS A 276 -34.99 -21.08 5.94
CA LYS A 276 -36.19 -21.68 6.55
C LYS A 276 -36.75 -20.81 7.68
N LYS A 277 -35.89 -20.38 8.61
CA LYS A 277 -36.27 -19.47 9.71
C LYS A 277 -36.76 -18.11 9.22
N ALA A 278 -36.16 -17.59 8.14
CA ALA A 278 -36.61 -16.35 7.52
C ALA A 278 -38.04 -16.47 6.96
N LEU A 279 -38.45 -17.64 6.44
CA LEU A 279 -39.84 -17.82 5.98
C LEU A 279 -40.86 -17.87 7.13
N GLU A 280 -40.42 -18.21 8.34
CA GLU A 280 -41.28 -18.34 9.52
C GLU A 280 -41.36 -17.07 10.37
N ASN A 281 -40.32 -16.24 10.38
CA ASN A 281 -40.22 -15.03 11.19
C ASN A 281 -39.94 -13.79 10.33
N PHE A 282 -40.81 -12.79 10.41
CA PHE A 282 -40.72 -11.57 9.60
C PHE A 282 -39.49 -10.70 9.91
N ASP A 283 -39.01 -10.64 11.16
CA ASP A 283 -37.82 -9.86 11.49
C ASP A 283 -36.56 -10.52 10.89
N ILE A 284 -36.47 -11.85 10.97
CA ILE A 284 -35.39 -12.63 10.33
C ILE A 284 -35.49 -12.53 8.80
N PHE A 285 -36.72 -12.54 8.25
CA PHE A 285 -36.97 -12.28 6.83
C PHE A 285 -36.43 -10.92 6.40
N ARG A 286 -36.77 -9.86 7.14
CA ARG A 286 -36.34 -8.50 6.84
C ARG A 286 -34.81 -8.42 6.77
N GLU A 287 -34.11 -9.10 7.67
CA GLU A 287 -32.64 -9.16 7.69
C GLU A 287 -32.02 -9.98 6.56
N ASN A 288 -32.77 -10.92 5.97
CA ASN A 288 -32.32 -11.84 4.93
C ASN A 288 -33.08 -11.67 3.60
N LEU A 289 -33.81 -10.56 3.41
CA LEU A 289 -34.74 -10.33 2.30
C LEU A 289 -34.15 -10.70 0.93
N TYR A 290 -32.97 -10.14 0.62
CA TYR A 290 -32.30 -10.36 -0.66
C TYR A 290 -31.82 -11.80 -0.85
N LYS A 291 -31.46 -12.49 0.24
CA LYS A 291 -31.10 -13.91 0.21
C LYS A 291 -32.33 -14.74 -0.13
N VAL A 292 -33.43 -14.56 0.58
CA VAL A 292 -34.67 -15.34 0.38
C VAL A 292 -35.23 -15.12 -1.01
N ILE A 293 -35.28 -13.87 -1.49
CA ILE A 293 -35.73 -13.57 -2.86
C ILE A 293 -34.83 -14.24 -3.89
N ALA A 294 -33.51 -14.15 -3.75
CA ALA A 294 -32.62 -14.72 -4.74
C ALA A 294 -32.64 -16.26 -4.73
N VAL A 295 -32.94 -16.90 -3.58
CA VAL A 295 -33.27 -18.32 -3.51
C VAL A 295 -34.60 -18.60 -4.21
N ALA A 296 -35.65 -17.83 -3.97
CA ALA A 296 -36.94 -17.98 -4.65
C ALA A 296 -36.80 -17.91 -6.18
N GLU A 297 -36.06 -16.91 -6.67
CA GLU A 297 -35.74 -16.73 -8.09
C GLU A 297 -34.96 -17.93 -8.65
N SER A 298 -34.04 -18.50 -7.86
CA SER A 298 -33.28 -19.71 -8.25
C SER A 298 -34.16 -20.94 -8.42
N LEU A 299 -35.23 -21.05 -7.63
CA LEU A 299 -36.23 -22.12 -7.71
C LEU A 299 -37.24 -21.89 -8.84
N GLY A 300 -37.15 -20.74 -9.53
CA GLY A 300 -38.08 -20.37 -10.59
C GLY A 300 -39.43 -19.87 -10.08
N LEU A 301 -39.53 -19.53 -8.79
CA LEU A 301 -40.74 -18.99 -8.20
C LEU A 301 -40.92 -17.53 -8.64
N GLU A 302 -42.14 -17.17 -9.04
CA GLU A 302 -42.49 -15.78 -9.30
C GLU A 302 -42.77 -15.07 -7.98
N VAL A 303 -41.86 -14.16 -7.64
CA VAL A 303 -41.93 -13.35 -6.42
C VAL A 303 -42.07 -11.87 -6.79
N PRO A 304 -42.98 -11.13 -6.13
CA PRO A 304 -42.97 -9.68 -6.21
C PRO A 304 -41.61 -9.16 -5.71
N LYS A 305 -40.99 -8.29 -6.51
CA LYS A 305 -39.73 -7.64 -6.11
C LYS A 305 -40.04 -6.53 -5.10
N PRO A 306 -39.14 -6.29 -4.12
CA PRO A 306 -39.25 -5.15 -3.25
C PRO A 306 -39.28 -3.87 -4.08
N TYR A 307 -40.36 -3.11 -3.92
CA TYR A 307 -40.56 -1.87 -4.66
C TYR A 307 -40.06 -0.69 -3.84
N ILE A 308 -39.21 0.12 -4.48
CA ILE A 308 -38.70 1.38 -3.96
C ILE A 308 -39.03 2.45 -5.01
N ASN A 309 -39.64 3.54 -4.56
CA ASN A 309 -39.80 4.75 -5.37
C ASN A 309 -38.83 5.84 -4.85
N PRO A 310 -37.63 5.99 -5.45
CA PRO A 310 -36.66 6.99 -5.00
C PRO A 310 -37.20 8.42 -5.11
N VAL A 311 -38.03 8.69 -6.13
CA VAL A 311 -38.55 10.04 -6.41
C VAL A 311 -39.45 10.52 -5.27
N GLU A 312 -40.26 9.62 -4.70
CA GLU A 312 -41.10 9.94 -3.54
C GLU A 312 -40.26 10.34 -2.33
N ILE A 313 -39.19 9.60 -2.05
CA ILE A 313 -38.24 9.92 -0.97
C ILE A 313 -37.60 11.28 -1.22
N PHE A 314 -37.18 11.56 -2.47
CA PHE A 314 -36.53 12.83 -2.81
C PHE A 314 -37.46 14.03 -2.75
N LYS A 315 -38.77 13.87 -2.98
CA LYS A 315 -39.74 14.98 -2.87
C LYS A 315 -39.80 15.53 -1.45
N GLU A 316 -39.83 14.64 -0.45
CA GLU A 316 -39.84 15.04 0.96
C GLU A 316 -38.59 15.85 1.33
N TYR A 317 -37.43 15.48 0.77
CA TYR A 317 -36.16 16.17 1.05
C TYR A 317 -36.05 17.58 0.46
N LEU A 318 -36.96 18.00 -0.42
CA LEU A 318 -36.98 19.37 -0.94
C LEU A 318 -37.46 20.39 0.10
N ALA A 319 -38.21 19.93 1.09
CA ALA A 319 -38.70 20.77 2.19
C ALA A 319 -37.65 21.02 3.27
N ASP A 320 -36.55 20.25 3.28
CA ASP A 320 -35.51 20.35 4.29
C ASP A 320 -34.61 21.59 4.09
N ASP A 321 -34.05 22.10 5.19
CA ASP A 321 -33.14 23.25 5.15
C ASP A 321 -31.78 22.93 4.52
N GLY A 322 -31.32 21.69 4.66
CA GLY A 322 -30.01 21.24 4.17
C GLY A 322 -29.99 20.65 2.76
N LEU A 323 -28.79 20.54 2.19
CA LEU A 323 -28.54 19.96 0.88
C LEU A 323 -28.49 18.43 0.96
N THR A 324 -29.18 17.75 0.04
CA THR A 324 -29.07 16.30 -0.18
C THR A 324 -28.22 16.01 -1.42
N LEU A 325 -27.20 15.17 -1.25
CA LEU A 325 -26.40 14.65 -2.37
C LEU A 325 -26.82 13.23 -2.72
N VAL A 326 -27.14 13.01 -4.00
CA VAL A 326 -27.49 11.69 -4.53
C VAL A 326 -26.36 11.19 -5.41
N PHE A 327 -25.58 10.25 -4.88
CA PHE A 327 -24.52 9.57 -5.62
C PHE A 327 -25.10 8.48 -6.51
N THR A 328 -24.85 8.56 -7.83
CA THR A 328 -25.27 7.59 -8.83
C THR A 328 -24.06 6.84 -9.41
N ARG A 329 -24.28 5.72 -10.12
CA ARG A 329 -23.18 5.01 -10.80
C ARG A 329 -22.75 5.67 -12.12
N SER A 330 -23.66 6.39 -12.79
CA SER A 330 -23.39 7.02 -14.08
C SER A 330 -24.06 8.39 -14.22
N ILE A 331 -23.57 9.16 -15.19
CA ILE A 331 -24.15 10.46 -15.59
C ILE A 331 -25.58 10.27 -16.09
N ILE A 332 -25.82 9.25 -16.93
CA ILE A 332 -27.16 8.97 -17.45
C ILE A 332 -28.16 8.77 -16.32
N LYS A 333 -27.79 8.03 -15.26
CA LYS A 333 -28.69 7.84 -14.11
C LYS A 333 -28.87 9.09 -13.27
N ALA A 334 -27.86 9.94 -13.13
CA ALA A 334 -28.01 11.24 -12.48
C ALA A 334 -29.04 12.11 -13.24
N GLU A 335 -28.90 12.23 -14.55
CA GLU A 335 -29.81 12.98 -15.43
C GLU A 335 -31.22 12.38 -15.45
N GLU A 336 -31.34 11.05 -15.50
CA GLU A 336 -32.63 10.37 -15.48
C GLU A 336 -33.40 10.63 -14.18
N LEU A 337 -32.76 10.48 -13.02
CA LEU A 337 -33.40 10.72 -11.73
C LEU A 337 -33.78 12.19 -11.55
N ALA A 338 -32.89 13.12 -11.93
CA ALA A 338 -33.17 14.55 -11.87
C ALA A 338 -34.38 14.91 -12.76
N ARG A 339 -34.45 14.38 -13.98
CA ARG A 339 -35.57 14.61 -14.90
C ARG A 339 -36.88 14.04 -14.37
N LYS A 340 -36.87 12.80 -13.85
CA LYS A 340 -38.05 12.18 -13.24
C LYS A 340 -38.57 12.99 -12.06
N LEU A 341 -37.68 13.40 -11.16
CA LEU A 341 -38.05 14.24 -10.03
C LEU A 341 -38.64 15.58 -10.50
N ARG A 342 -37.97 16.31 -11.40
CA ARG A 342 -38.49 17.59 -11.93
C ARG A 342 -39.84 17.46 -12.63
N ALA A 343 -40.09 16.34 -13.33
CA ALA A 343 -41.36 16.10 -14.03
C ALA A 343 -42.55 15.97 -13.07
N GLU A 344 -42.32 15.45 -11.86
CA GLU A 344 -43.35 15.29 -10.83
C GLU A 344 -43.45 16.50 -9.88
N LEU A 345 -42.65 17.55 -10.11
CA LEU A 345 -42.62 18.77 -9.31
C LEU A 345 -43.35 19.94 -10.00
N PRO A 346 -44.00 20.83 -9.21
CA PRO A 346 -44.45 22.15 -9.66
C PRO A 346 -43.31 22.97 -10.25
N GLU A 347 -43.61 23.85 -11.20
CA GLU A 347 -42.59 24.59 -11.97
C GLU A 347 -41.70 25.46 -11.07
N GLU A 348 -42.26 26.00 -10.00
CA GLU A 348 -41.61 26.91 -9.06
C GLU A 348 -40.45 26.26 -8.29
N VAL A 349 -40.54 24.94 -8.02
CA VAL A 349 -39.56 24.22 -7.21
C VAL A 349 -38.59 23.35 -8.03
N ARG A 350 -38.77 23.27 -9.36
CA ARG A 350 -37.87 22.51 -10.26
C ARG A 350 -36.42 23.00 -10.21
N ASN A 351 -36.22 24.29 -9.96
CA ASN A 351 -34.91 24.92 -9.87
C ASN A 351 -34.11 24.48 -8.63
N LEU A 352 -34.77 23.88 -7.62
CA LEU A 352 -34.11 23.33 -6.42
C LEU A 352 -33.35 22.03 -6.70
N VAL A 353 -33.47 21.46 -7.91
CA VAL A 353 -32.87 20.19 -8.31
C VAL A 353 -31.83 20.42 -9.40
N ALA A 354 -30.61 19.90 -9.21
CA ALA A 354 -29.51 20.01 -10.19
C ALA A 354 -28.76 18.71 -10.44
N THR A 355 -27.99 18.66 -11.53
CA THR A 355 -27.05 17.60 -11.85
C THR A 355 -25.63 18.16 -11.87
N HIS A 356 -24.65 17.36 -11.44
CA HIS A 356 -23.26 17.78 -11.40
C HIS A 356 -22.32 16.66 -11.87
N HIS A 357 -21.69 16.86 -13.04
CA HIS A 357 -20.75 15.91 -13.66
C HIS A 357 -19.82 16.59 -14.69
N HIS A 358 -18.77 15.91 -15.14
CA HIS A 358 -17.72 16.51 -15.99
C HIS A 358 -18.20 16.93 -17.39
N LEU A 359 -19.26 16.28 -17.91
CA LEU A 359 -19.92 16.70 -19.16
C LEU A 359 -20.69 18.02 -19.05
N VAL A 360 -21.01 18.48 -17.83
CA VAL A 360 -21.56 19.83 -17.62
C VAL A 360 -20.43 20.84 -17.75
N SER A 361 -20.68 21.92 -18.50
CA SER A 361 -19.70 22.98 -18.70
C SER A 361 -19.21 23.53 -17.35
N LYS A 362 -17.95 23.96 -17.30
CA LYS A 362 -17.36 24.45 -16.05
C LYS A 362 -18.19 25.60 -15.45
N THR A 363 -18.64 26.51 -16.29
CA THR A 363 -19.48 27.66 -15.88
C THR A 363 -20.79 27.22 -15.23
N VAL A 364 -21.45 26.21 -15.78
CA VAL A 364 -22.70 25.69 -15.21
C VAL A 364 -22.44 24.94 -13.90
N ARG A 365 -21.34 24.18 -13.80
CA ARG A 365 -20.94 23.56 -12.53
C ARG A 365 -20.67 24.59 -11.45
N GLU A 366 -19.93 25.64 -11.76
CA GLU A 366 -19.66 26.75 -10.84
C GLU A 366 -20.95 27.45 -10.37
N ASP A 367 -21.93 27.64 -11.26
CA ASP A 367 -23.26 28.17 -10.94
C ASP A 367 -24.04 27.24 -10.00
N VAL A 368 -24.07 25.94 -10.29
CA VAL A 368 -24.70 24.92 -9.42
C VAL A 368 -24.04 24.91 -8.04
N GLU A 369 -22.71 24.90 -7.97
CA GLU A 369 -21.98 24.95 -6.70
C GLU A 369 -22.28 26.24 -5.90
N HIS A 370 -22.41 27.38 -6.59
CA HIS A 370 -22.76 28.66 -5.96
C HIS A 370 -24.19 28.63 -5.40
N LYS A 371 -25.18 28.24 -6.20
CA LYS A 371 -26.59 28.14 -5.78
C LYS A 371 -26.79 27.13 -4.65
N ALA A 372 -26.05 26.03 -4.67
CA ALA A 372 -26.02 25.06 -3.59
C ALA A 372 -25.50 25.67 -2.27
N ARG A 373 -24.42 26.48 -2.33
CA ARG A 373 -23.90 27.21 -1.16
C ARG A 373 -24.90 28.25 -0.61
N MET A 374 -25.71 28.85 -1.48
CA MET A 374 -26.75 29.83 -1.10
C MET A 374 -28.04 29.18 -0.60
N GLY A 375 -28.17 27.84 -0.65
CA GLY A 375 -29.39 27.12 -0.28
C GLY A 375 -30.50 27.16 -1.33
N GLU A 376 -30.23 27.68 -2.53
CA GLU A 376 -31.16 27.73 -3.66
C GLU A 376 -31.30 26.38 -4.37
N ILE A 377 -30.39 25.43 -4.10
CA ILE A 377 -30.47 24.05 -4.56
C ILE A 377 -30.55 23.16 -3.33
N LYS A 378 -31.51 22.23 -3.33
CA LYS A 378 -31.78 21.29 -2.24
C LYS A 378 -31.35 19.87 -2.56
N ILE A 379 -31.29 19.49 -3.84
CA ILE A 379 -30.88 18.15 -4.27
C ILE A 379 -29.94 18.22 -5.46
N ILE A 380 -28.78 17.54 -5.36
CA ILE A 380 -27.84 17.39 -6.48
C ILE A 380 -27.59 15.92 -6.77
N PHE A 381 -27.80 15.52 -8.02
CA PHE A 381 -27.45 14.20 -8.53
C PHE A 381 -26.06 14.22 -9.16
N THR A 382 -25.20 13.30 -8.75
CA THR A 382 -23.79 13.28 -9.19
C THR A 382 -23.22 11.86 -9.20
N PRO A 383 -22.42 11.46 -10.21
CA PRO A 383 -21.80 10.15 -10.19
C PRO A 383 -20.55 10.11 -9.30
N ARG A 384 -19.57 11.00 -9.56
CA ARG A 384 -18.28 11.06 -8.85
C ARG A 384 -17.73 12.47 -8.64
N THR A 385 -18.17 13.47 -9.39
CA THR A 385 -17.53 14.80 -9.34
C THR A 385 -17.66 15.50 -7.99
N LEU A 386 -18.72 15.21 -7.22
CA LEU A 386 -18.89 15.71 -5.85
C LEU A 386 -18.47 14.72 -4.76
N SER A 387 -17.91 13.54 -5.12
CA SER A 387 -17.25 12.68 -4.11
C SER A 387 -15.92 13.30 -3.66
N GLN A 388 -15.48 14.32 -4.38
CA GLN A 388 -14.23 15.03 -4.28
C GLN A 388 -14.37 16.32 -3.46
N GLY A 389 -13.22 16.90 -3.07
CA GLY A 389 -12.95 18.05 -2.18
C GLY A 389 -13.82 19.32 -2.22
N ILE A 390 -14.86 19.40 -3.05
CA ILE A 390 -15.57 20.65 -3.36
C ILE A 390 -16.52 21.05 -2.24
N ASP A 391 -16.49 22.32 -1.83
CA ASP A 391 -17.48 22.91 -0.93
C ASP A 391 -18.72 23.36 -1.71
N ILE A 392 -19.83 22.72 -1.39
CA ILE A 392 -21.15 22.88 -2.00
C ILE A 392 -22.21 23.30 -0.98
N GLY A 393 -21.81 23.72 0.23
CA GLY A 393 -22.72 24.17 1.27
C GLY A 393 -23.01 23.13 2.37
N THR A 394 -24.13 23.32 3.07
CA THR A 394 -24.54 22.52 4.24
C THR A 394 -25.17 21.21 3.79
N VAL A 395 -24.34 20.20 3.52
CA VAL A 395 -24.82 18.85 3.18
C VAL A 395 -25.21 18.12 4.47
N VAL A 396 -26.50 17.84 4.62
CA VAL A 396 -27.07 17.11 5.78
C VAL A 396 -27.32 15.63 5.45
N ARG A 397 -27.49 15.30 4.17
CA ARG A 397 -27.87 13.96 3.74
C ARG A 397 -27.10 13.50 2.52
N ILE A 398 -26.70 12.23 2.58
CA ILE A 398 -26.13 11.53 1.43
C ILE A 398 -26.99 10.33 1.10
N VAL A 399 -27.36 10.24 -0.17
CA VAL A 399 -28.06 9.10 -0.74
C VAL A 399 -27.09 8.32 -1.62
N HIS A 400 -26.83 7.08 -1.28
CA HIS A 400 -26.15 6.12 -2.15
C HIS A 400 -27.20 5.43 -3.01
N TYR A 401 -27.39 5.94 -4.23
CA TYR A 401 -28.17 5.25 -5.26
C TYR A 401 -27.29 4.15 -5.88
N GLY A 402 -27.13 3.08 -5.11
CA GLY A 402 -26.12 2.05 -5.28
C GLY A 402 -24.86 2.31 -4.46
N LEU A 403 -24.38 1.29 -3.74
CA LEU A 403 -23.11 1.35 -3.02
C LEU A 403 -21.94 1.41 -4.01
N PRO A 404 -20.85 2.10 -3.66
CA PRO A 404 -19.59 1.97 -4.38
C PRO A 404 -18.99 0.58 -4.18
N ASP A 405 -18.08 0.19 -5.06
CA ASP A 405 -17.49 -1.16 -5.06
C ASP A 405 -16.45 -1.36 -3.96
N ASN A 406 -15.93 -0.28 -3.36
CA ASN A 406 -14.99 -0.32 -2.24
C ASN A 406 -15.38 0.64 -1.10
N VAL A 407 -14.92 0.29 0.10
CA VAL A 407 -15.25 1.00 1.36
C VAL A 407 -14.60 2.38 1.42
N ARG A 408 -13.44 2.55 0.78
CA ARG A 408 -12.74 3.84 0.69
C ARG A 408 -13.60 4.88 -0.02
N GLU A 409 -14.17 4.54 -1.17
CA GLU A 409 -15.09 5.42 -1.92
C GLU A 409 -16.37 5.68 -1.13
N PHE A 410 -16.89 4.69 -0.39
CA PHE A 410 -18.02 4.89 0.52
C PHE A 410 -17.73 5.98 1.56
N HIS A 411 -16.61 5.86 2.29
CA HIS A 411 -16.24 6.87 3.28
C HIS A 411 -15.88 8.23 2.67
N GLN A 412 -15.33 8.28 1.45
CA GLN A 412 -15.08 9.55 0.75
C GLN A 412 -16.38 10.29 0.40
N ARG A 413 -17.42 9.55 -0.01
CA ARG A 413 -18.76 10.09 -0.20
C ARG A 413 -19.32 10.56 1.13
N GLU A 414 -19.34 9.70 2.15
CA GLU A 414 -19.85 10.04 3.49
C GLU A 414 -19.16 11.25 4.10
N GLY A 415 -17.87 11.45 3.86
CA GLY A 415 -17.13 12.63 4.29
C GLY A 415 -17.57 13.97 3.67
N ARG A 416 -18.60 14.01 2.81
CA ARG A 416 -19.15 15.24 2.21
C ARG A 416 -20.23 15.90 3.07
N LYS A 417 -20.85 15.19 4.00
CA LYS A 417 -21.89 15.72 4.90
C LYS A 417 -21.36 16.02 6.29
N GLY A 418 -22.13 16.75 7.08
CA GLY A 418 -21.85 16.92 8.51
C GLY A 418 -20.59 17.71 8.81
N ARG A 419 -20.22 18.66 7.94
CA ARG A 419 -18.98 19.45 8.06
C ARG A 419 -19.12 20.71 8.92
N ARG A 420 -20.31 20.97 9.45
CA ARG A 420 -20.65 22.22 10.15
C ARG A 420 -21.28 21.90 11.51
N LYS A 421 -20.97 22.72 12.52
CA LYS A 421 -21.41 22.50 13.91
C LYS A 421 -22.90 22.74 14.11
N GLU A 422 -23.47 23.60 13.28
CA GLU A 422 -24.90 23.89 13.28
C GLU A 422 -25.78 22.71 12.80
N ILE A 423 -25.18 21.64 12.26
CA ILE A 423 -25.92 20.43 11.88
C ILE A 423 -26.05 19.51 13.10
N GLU A 424 -27.27 19.27 13.57
CA GLU A 424 -27.52 18.39 14.73
C GLU A 424 -27.21 16.91 14.44
N PHE A 425 -27.63 16.42 13.28
CA PHE A 425 -27.37 15.07 12.81
C PHE A 425 -27.34 15.02 11.29
N THR A 426 -26.77 13.94 10.74
CA THR A 426 -26.77 13.65 9.32
C THR A 426 -27.41 12.30 9.03
N GLU A 427 -27.75 12.10 7.76
CA GLU A 427 -28.37 10.84 7.32
C GLU A 427 -27.62 10.23 6.14
N SER A 428 -27.44 8.90 6.18
CA SER A 428 -26.99 8.09 5.05
C SER A 428 -28.16 7.26 4.57
N ILE A 429 -28.63 7.49 3.35
CA ILE A 429 -29.71 6.69 2.76
C ILE A 429 -29.09 5.75 1.73
N VAL A 430 -29.16 4.44 1.97
CA VAL A 430 -28.69 3.44 1.03
C VAL A 430 -29.89 2.89 0.27
N LEU A 431 -29.90 3.13 -1.04
CA LEU A 431 -30.87 2.59 -1.98
C LEU A 431 -30.20 1.43 -2.74
N PRO A 432 -30.42 0.16 -2.34
CA PRO A 432 -29.79 -1.00 -2.93
C PRO A 432 -30.35 -1.29 -4.33
N ILE A 433 -29.75 -0.67 -5.34
CA ILE A 433 -30.15 -0.76 -6.75
C ILE A 433 -29.11 -1.46 -7.61
N SER A 434 -27.86 -1.52 -7.13
CA SER A 434 -26.74 -2.12 -7.82
C SER A 434 -26.63 -3.63 -7.53
N ARG A 435 -25.92 -4.33 -8.40
CA ARG A 435 -25.62 -5.75 -8.21
C ARG A 435 -24.71 -5.97 -7.00
N TRP A 436 -23.73 -5.09 -6.79
CA TRP A 436 -22.86 -5.15 -5.62
C TRP A 436 -23.68 -5.11 -4.32
N ASP A 437 -24.70 -4.24 -4.26
CA ASP A 437 -25.59 -4.13 -3.10
C ASP A 437 -26.33 -5.44 -2.87
N ARG A 438 -26.90 -6.05 -3.92
CA ARG A 438 -27.62 -7.32 -3.84
C ARG A 438 -26.70 -8.46 -3.41
N GLU A 439 -25.46 -8.46 -3.89
CA GLU A 439 -24.45 -9.48 -3.56
C GLU A 439 -24.02 -9.38 -2.10
N LEU A 440 -23.78 -8.16 -1.62
CA LEU A 440 -23.47 -7.89 -0.22
C LEU A 440 -24.65 -8.26 0.68
N LEU A 441 -25.86 -7.79 0.35
CA LEU A 441 -27.08 -8.01 1.12
C LEU A 441 -27.61 -9.45 1.04
N SER A 442 -27.22 -10.24 0.04
CA SER A 442 -27.54 -11.68 0.03
C SER A 442 -26.78 -12.46 1.11
N ARG A 443 -25.75 -11.88 1.74
CA ARG A 443 -25.12 -12.41 2.97
C ARG A 443 -25.83 -11.93 4.25
N GLY A 444 -26.86 -11.10 4.12
CA GLY A 444 -27.63 -10.51 5.21
C GLY A 444 -27.21 -9.07 5.53
N ILE A 445 -28.06 -8.34 6.25
CA ILE A 445 -27.79 -6.94 6.64
C ILE A 445 -26.52 -6.80 7.49
N GLU A 446 -26.18 -7.82 8.29
CA GLU A 446 -24.95 -7.82 9.10
C GLU A 446 -23.69 -7.77 8.23
N ALA A 447 -23.68 -8.39 7.04
CA ALA A 447 -22.55 -8.27 6.12
C ALA A 447 -22.38 -6.84 5.60
N PHE A 448 -23.50 -6.14 5.34
CA PHE A 448 -23.47 -4.71 5.01
C PHE A 448 -22.92 -3.87 6.17
N ASN A 449 -23.37 -4.14 7.40
CA ASN A 449 -22.86 -3.46 8.59
C ASN A 449 -21.35 -3.67 8.78
N GLN A 450 -20.86 -4.91 8.62
CA GLN A 450 -19.44 -5.22 8.67
C GLN A 450 -18.65 -4.50 7.56
N TRP A 451 -19.20 -4.43 6.34
CA TRP A 451 -18.56 -3.79 5.21
C TRP A 451 -18.37 -2.28 5.41
N ILE A 452 -19.39 -1.54 5.87
CA ILE A 452 -19.27 -0.09 6.11
C ILE A 452 -18.34 0.25 7.29
N HIS A 453 -18.05 -0.72 8.16
CA HIS A 453 -17.12 -0.58 9.29
C HIS A 453 -15.75 -1.23 9.03
N LEU A 454 -15.46 -1.66 7.81
CA LEU A 454 -14.15 -2.21 7.48
C LEU A 454 -13.08 -1.12 7.66
N PRO A 455 -11.96 -1.44 8.35
CA PRO A 455 -10.88 -0.48 8.52
C PRO A 455 -10.30 -0.10 7.15
N LEU A 456 -10.08 1.20 6.93
CA LEU A 456 -9.43 1.71 5.71
C LEU A 456 -8.04 1.09 5.53
N GLU A 457 -7.61 0.93 4.27
CA GLU A 457 -6.24 0.46 3.99
C GLU A 457 -5.23 1.46 4.56
N LYS A 458 -4.16 0.92 5.16
CA LYS A 458 -3.06 1.73 5.68
C LYS A 458 -2.21 2.24 4.54
N VAL A 459 -1.83 3.51 4.61
CA VAL A 459 -0.75 4.04 3.79
C VAL A 459 0.55 3.45 4.29
N ILE A 460 1.28 2.79 3.38
CA ILE A 460 2.55 2.15 3.67
C ILE A 460 3.66 3.07 3.19
N VAL A 461 4.44 3.58 4.13
CA VAL A 461 5.60 4.43 3.82
C VAL A 461 6.87 3.62 3.86
N LYS A 462 7.67 3.66 2.80
CA LYS A 462 9.02 3.11 2.80
C LYS A 462 9.95 3.92 1.91
N CYS A 463 10.93 4.59 2.51
CA CYS A 463 11.81 5.53 1.79
C CYS A 463 13.09 4.89 1.24
N ASN A 464 13.52 3.76 1.78
CA ASN A 464 14.72 3.07 1.32
C ASN A 464 14.33 1.86 0.46
N ASN A 465 13.78 2.15 -0.72
CA ASN A 465 13.51 1.15 -1.74
C ASN A 465 14.30 1.46 -3.03
N LYS A 466 14.49 0.47 -3.89
CA LYS A 466 15.31 0.55 -5.10
C LYS A 466 14.66 1.44 -6.17
N TYR A 467 13.34 1.73 -6.08
CA TYR A 467 12.66 2.67 -6.98
C TYR A 467 13.02 4.12 -6.64
N SER A 468 12.96 4.50 -5.36
CA SER A 468 13.45 5.79 -4.85
C SER A 468 14.93 6.01 -5.16
N MET A 469 15.77 5.01 -4.88
CA MET A 469 17.20 5.02 -5.23
C MET A 469 17.41 5.18 -6.74
N LEU A 470 16.61 4.52 -7.58
CA LEU A 470 16.70 4.67 -9.04
C LEU A 470 16.44 6.12 -9.47
N PHE A 471 15.42 6.78 -8.91
CA PHE A 471 15.13 8.18 -9.21
C PHE A 471 16.26 9.11 -8.76
N GLU A 472 16.75 8.95 -7.51
CA GLU A 472 17.85 9.74 -6.97
C GLU A 472 19.15 9.55 -7.78
N ALA A 473 19.48 8.31 -8.13
CA ALA A 473 20.65 7.98 -8.94
C ALA A 473 20.57 8.60 -10.34
N LEU A 474 19.42 8.50 -11.01
CA LEU A 474 19.22 9.14 -12.31
C LEU A 474 19.30 10.66 -12.22
N TYR A 475 18.75 11.26 -11.17
CA TYR A 475 18.86 12.71 -10.93
C TYR A 475 20.32 13.14 -10.81
N LYS A 476 21.08 12.48 -9.95
CA LYS A 476 22.51 12.77 -9.74
C LYS A 476 23.33 12.56 -11.01
N ALA A 477 23.07 11.48 -11.74
CA ALA A 477 23.77 11.16 -12.99
C ALA A 477 23.52 12.21 -14.10
N VAL A 478 22.33 12.81 -14.15
CA VAL A 478 22.01 13.89 -15.11
C VAL A 478 22.48 15.26 -14.61
N SER A 479 22.54 15.47 -13.30
CA SER A 479 22.88 16.74 -12.68
C SER A 479 24.39 17.01 -12.70
N PRO A 480 24.86 18.09 -13.36
CA PRO A 480 26.28 18.43 -13.34
C PRO A 480 26.84 18.69 -11.93
N SER A 481 26.02 19.24 -11.03
CA SER A 481 26.41 19.59 -9.67
C SER A 481 26.42 18.42 -8.69
N LEU A 482 25.64 17.35 -8.95
CA LEU A 482 25.50 16.21 -8.03
C LEU A 482 26.07 14.90 -8.60
N SER A 483 26.65 14.92 -9.79
CA SER A 483 27.21 13.71 -10.43
C SER A 483 28.29 13.03 -9.59
N ARG A 484 29.02 13.78 -8.75
CA ARG A 484 30.03 13.25 -7.82
C ARG A 484 29.44 12.62 -6.56
N ASP A 485 28.15 12.84 -6.28
CA ASP A 485 27.45 12.33 -5.09
C ASP A 485 26.80 10.95 -5.34
N LEU A 486 27.06 10.36 -6.50
CA LEU A 486 26.65 9.00 -6.82
C LEU A 486 27.38 8.02 -5.89
N THR A 487 26.61 7.34 -5.05
CA THR A 487 27.12 6.29 -4.18
C THR A 487 27.44 5.03 -4.99
N ARG A 488 28.26 4.15 -4.42
CA ARG A 488 28.60 2.87 -5.03
C ARG A 488 27.36 2.02 -5.30
N GLU A 489 26.42 1.96 -4.35
CA GLU A 489 25.16 1.22 -4.48
C GLU A 489 24.29 1.75 -5.62
N GLU A 490 24.19 3.08 -5.78
CA GLU A 490 23.45 3.70 -6.88
C GLU A 490 24.07 3.37 -8.24
N ILE A 491 25.40 3.39 -8.34
CA ILE A 491 26.12 3.01 -9.56
C ILE A 491 25.87 1.53 -9.88
N GLU A 492 26.02 0.64 -8.90
CA GLU A 492 25.77 -0.81 -9.06
C GLU A 492 24.32 -1.09 -9.49
N LEU A 493 23.34 -0.35 -8.94
CA LEU A 493 21.94 -0.44 -9.36
C LEU A 493 21.76 -0.01 -10.83
N LEU A 494 22.30 1.15 -11.23
CA LEU A 494 22.19 1.63 -12.60
C LEU A 494 22.90 0.71 -13.60
N GLU A 495 24.06 0.15 -13.23
CA GLU A 495 24.79 -0.82 -14.05
C GLU A 495 24.04 -2.14 -14.18
N LYS A 496 23.48 -2.68 -13.08
CA LYS A 496 22.64 -3.89 -13.09
C LYS A 496 21.42 -3.73 -14.00
N LEU A 497 20.83 -2.54 -14.04
CA LEU A 497 19.69 -2.22 -14.92
C LEU A 497 20.11 -1.88 -16.36
N GLY A 498 21.41 -1.85 -16.66
CA GLY A 498 21.96 -1.47 -17.97
C GLY A 498 21.73 0.00 -18.32
N MET A 499 21.51 0.84 -17.31
CA MET A 499 21.26 2.28 -17.45
C MET A 499 22.54 3.11 -17.44
N MET A 500 23.63 2.57 -16.89
CA MET A 500 24.94 3.22 -16.84
C MET A 500 26.02 2.26 -17.32
N ARG A 501 27.07 2.80 -17.94
CA ARG A 501 28.28 2.05 -18.33
C ARG A 501 29.47 2.99 -18.29
N LYS A 502 30.55 2.60 -17.61
CA LYS A 502 31.77 3.42 -17.47
C LYS A 502 31.47 4.84 -16.92
N GLY A 503 30.53 4.95 -15.99
CA GLY A 503 30.15 6.23 -15.38
C GLY A 503 29.26 7.14 -16.23
N GLU A 504 28.77 6.70 -17.39
CA GLU A 504 27.86 7.49 -18.23
C GLU A 504 26.51 6.79 -18.44
N LEU A 505 25.44 7.58 -18.53
CA LEU A 505 24.10 7.06 -18.82
C LEU A 505 24.01 6.52 -20.26
N THR A 506 23.58 5.26 -20.37
CA THR A 506 23.28 4.62 -21.64
C THR A 506 22.00 5.21 -22.26
N ARG A 507 21.68 4.82 -23.51
CA ARG A 507 20.40 5.16 -24.13
C ARG A 507 19.20 4.75 -23.26
N ARG A 508 19.30 3.60 -22.58
CA ARG A 508 18.26 3.11 -21.67
C ARG A 508 18.12 4.01 -20.45
N GLY A 509 19.22 4.42 -19.83
CA GLY A 509 19.21 5.36 -18.70
C GLY A 509 18.60 6.71 -19.06
N LYS A 510 18.96 7.27 -20.23
CA LYS A 510 18.38 8.52 -20.74
C LYS A 510 16.88 8.40 -21.01
N GLN A 511 16.42 7.27 -21.55
CA GLN A 511 15.00 7.00 -21.75
C GLN A 511 14.26 6.82 -20.42
N ALA A 512 14.87 6.13 -19.44
CA ALA A 512 14.27 5.97 -18.12
C ALA A 512 14.08 7.32 -17.43
N TRP A 513 15.09 8.19 -17.46
CA TRP A 513 14.98 9.56 -16.96
C TRP A 513 13.85 10.36 -17.62
N GLN A 514 13.69 10.24 -18.94
CA GLN A 514 12.59 10.90 -19.65
C GLN A 514 11.22 10.36 -19.21
N LYS A 515 11.09 9.04 -19.07
CA LYS A 515 9.84 8.38 -18.73
C LYS A 515 9.42 8.50 -17.27
N MET A 516 10.36 8.78 -16.37
CA MET A 516 10.08 8.82 -14.94
C MET A 516 9.27 10.07 -14.58
N ASN A 517 7.94 9.93 -14.48
CA ASN A 517 7.02 10.96 -13.98
C ASN A 517 6.36 10.48 -12.68
N PHE A 518 5.67 11.39 -12.00
CA PHE A 518 5.16 11.14 -10.66
C PHE A 518 4.02 10.11 -10.63
N TYR A 519 3.05 10.22 -11.55
CA TYR A 519 1.86 9.33 -11.59
C TYR A 519 2.01 8.12 -12.53
N GLU A 520 2.97 8.14 -13.45
CA GLU A 520 3.23 7.01 -14.34
C GLU A 520 4.65 7.05 -14.90
N PHE A 521 5.22 5.88 -15.15
CA PHE A 521 6.47 5.73 -15.88
C PHE A 521 6.19 5.75 -17.40
N SER A 522 6.05 6.95 -17.95
CA SER A 522 5.58 7.16 -19.32
C SER A 522 6.16 8.42 -19.95
N LEU A 523 5.86 8.66 -21.23
CA LEU A 523 6.17 9.95 -21.82
C LEU A 523 5.21 11.03 -21.25
N PRO A 524 5.63 12.29 -21.16
CA PRO A 524 4.88 13.34 -20.45
C PRO A 524 3.61 13.83 -21.19
N PHE A 525 3.08 13.06 -22.14
CA PHE A 525 1.87 13.37 -22.90
C PHE A 525 0.91 12.19 -22.83
N GLY A 526 -0.39 12.46 -22.69
CA GLY A 526 -1.41 11.43 -22.70
C GLY A 526 -1.80 10.98 -24.11
N ILE A 527 -2.62 9.94 -24.18
CA ILE A 527 -3.18 9.39 -25.42
C ILE A 527 -4.56 10.01 -25.63
N LYS A 528 -4.80 10.50 -26.85
CA LYS A 528 -6.03 11.20 -27.21
C LYS A 528 -7.22 10.25 -27.18
N ARG A 529 -8.37 10.76 -26.77
CA ARG A 529 -9.66 10.05 -26.83
C ARG A 529 -10.65 10.81 -27.69
N ILE A 530 -11.33 10.09 -28.59
CA ILE A 530 -12.30 10.65 -29.54
C ILE A 530 -13.56 9.81 -29.48
N LYS A 531 -14.67 10.43 -29.09
CA LYS A 531 -16.00 9.83 -29.15
C LYS A 531 -16.68 10.22 -30.46
N ILE A 532 -17.14 9.24 -31.21
CA ILE A 532 -17.91 9.44 -32.45
C ILE A 532 -19.38 9.25 -32.13
N GLU A 533 -20.18 10.31 -32.30
CA GLU A 533 -21.62 10.26 -32.08
C GLU A 533 -22.37 10.92 -33.23
N ALA A 534 -23.27 10.18 -33.87
CA ALA A 534 -24.00 10.62 -35.07
C ALA A 534 -23.06 11.18 -36.17
N GLY A 535 -21.89 10.55 -36.35
CA GLY A 535 -20.87 10.96 -37.33
C GLY A 535 -20.03 12.18 -36.93
N ARG A 536 -20.20 12.74 -35.73
CA ARG A 536 -19.41 13.87 -35.23
C ARG A 536 -18.35 13.41 -34.24
N GLU A 537 -17.14 13.94 -34.37
CA GLU A 537 -16.04 13.71 -33.43
C GLU A 537 -16.13 14.67 -32.23
N LYS A 538 -16.07 14.11 -31.02
CA LYS A 538 -15.96 14.84 -29.76
C LYS A 538 -14.67 14.41 -29.05
N TYR A 539 -13.77 15.36 -28.80
CA TYR A 539 -12.54 15.11 -28.06
C TYR A 539 -12.84 15.01 -26.56
N LEU A 540 -12.32 13.95 -25.94
CA LEU A 540 -12.42 13.70 -24.51
C LEU A 540 -11.07 13.97 -23.83
N GLU A 541 -11.03 13.86 -22.50
CA GLU A 541 -9.78 13.97 -21.73
C GLU A 541 -8.78 12.87 -22.13
N ASP A 542 -7.49 13.21 -22.18
CA ASP A 542 -6.44 12.26 -22.52
C ASP A 542 -6.30 11.21 -21.41
N ILE A 543 -5.88 9.99 -21.78
CA ILE A 543 -5.59 8.90 -20.83
C ILE A 543 -4.09 8.64 -20.72
N GLY A 544 -3.69 8.02 -19.60
CA GLY A 544 -2.34 7.50 -19.42
C GLY A 544 -2.03 6.29 -20.32
N PHE A 545 -0.76 5.90 -20.35
CA PHE A 545 -0.33 4.72 -21.12
C PHE A 545 -0.75 3.41 -20.43
N CYS A 546 -0.82 3.42 -19.10
CA CYS A 546 -1.31 2.29 -18.32
C CYS A 546 -2.81 2.07 -18.56
N ASP A 547 -3.63 3.13 -18.54
CA ASP A 547 -5.06 3.05 -18.84
C ASP A 547 -5.33 2.54 -20.26
N LEU A 548 -4.52 2.93 -21.26
CA LEU A 548 -4.62 2.34 -22.60
C LEU A 548 -4.51 0.81 -22.53
N VAL A 549 -3.48 0.30 -21.84
CA VAL A 549 -3.20 -1.13 -21.76
C VAL A 549 -4.29 -1.88 -20.98
N GLU A 550 -4.84 -1.28 -19.93
CA GLU A 550 -5.72 -1.99 -18.98
C GLU A 550 -7.21 -1.81 -19.23
N LYS A 551 -7.63 -0.69 -19.83
CA LYS A 551 -9.04 -0.28 -19.84
C LYS A 551 -9.55 0.19 -21.20
N PHE A 552 -8.68 0.65 -22.08
CA PHE A 552 -9.08 1.24 -23.36
C PHE A 552 -8.55 0.43 -24.55
N GLN A 553 -8.86 -0.87 -24.60
CA GLN A 553 -8.64 -1.71 -25.79
C GLN A 553 -9.94 -1.85 -26.59
N PRO A 554 -9.90 -2.16 -27.90
CA PRO A 554 -11.11 -2.43 -28.68
C PRO A 554 -11.99 -3.47 -27.98
N GLY A 555 -13.27 -3.13 -27.85
CA GLY A 555 -14.28 -3.89 -27.12
C GLY A 555 -14.42 -3.59 -25.63
N CYS A 556 -13.58 -2.73 -25.06
CA CYS A 556 -13.78 -2.28 -23.68
C CYS A 556 -14.92 -1.27 -23.57
N PHE A 557 -15.68 -1.34 -22.47
CA PHE A 557 -16.68 -0.35 -22.14
C PHE A 557 -16.05 0.81 -21.37
N ASP A 558 -16.32 2.04 -21.81
CA ASP A 558 -16.14 3.22 -20.98
C ASP A 558 -17.44 3.52 -20.23
N TYR A 559 -17.43 3.25 -18.93
CA TYR A 559 -18.55 3.51 -18.02
C TYR A 559 -18.80 4.99 -17.75
N VAL A 560 -17.82 5.85 -18.03
CA VAL A 560 -17.95 7.30 -17.81
C VAL A 560 -18.75 7.93 -18.94
N GLU A 561 -18.53 7.47 -20.18
CA GLU A 561 -19.16 7.99 -21.39
C GLU A 561 -20.26 7.08 -21.96
N ASP A 562 -20.59 5.97 -21.28
CA ASP A 562 -21.53 4.93 -21.74
C ASP A 562 -21.23 4.49 -23.19
N ALA A 563 -19.95 4.25 -23.46
CA ALA A 563 -19.40 3.98 -24.78
C ALA A 563 -18.66 2.63 -24.82
N VAL A 564 -18.42 2.14 -26.03
CA VAL A 564 -17.52 1.02 -26.30
C VAL A 564 -16.38 1.50 -27.18
N VAL A 565 -15.15 1.08 -26.86
CA VAL A 565 -13.99 1.34 -27.70
C VAL A 565 -14.13 0.51 -28.97
N THR A 566 -14.29 1.15 -30.13
CA THR A 566 -14.47 0.44 -31.40
C THR A 566 -13.16 0.22 -32.13
N ALA A 567 -12.19 1.14 -31.99
CA ALA A 567 -10.91 1.07 -32.69
C ALA A 567 -9.81 1.91 -32.04
N HIS A 568 -8.57 1.70 -32.50
CA HIS A 568 -7.44 2.58 -32.24
C HIS A 568 -6.99 3.26 -33.53
N LYS A 569 -6.71 4.56 -33.46
CA LYS A 569 -5.99 5.28 -34.51
C LYS A 569 -4.49 5.02 -34.33
N LEU A 570 -3.91 4.23 -35.22
CA LEU A 570 -2.49 3.87 -35.16
C LEU A 570 -1.60 4.85 -35.95
N GLY A 571 -0.32 4.93 -35.58
CA GLY A 571 0.66 5.74 -36.30
C GLY A 571 2.11 5.39 -35.95
N GLY A 572 3.02 6.29 -36.33
CA GLY A 572 4.48 6.08 -36.18
C GLY A 572 5.06 5.20 -37.28
N ARG A 573 6.40 5.08 -37.32
CA ARG A 573 7.12 4.35 -38.39
C ARG A 573 6.75 2.87 -38.50
N THR A 574 6.35 2.25 -37.39
CA THR A 574 5.96 0.83 -37.34
C THR A 574 4.46 0.62 -37.50
N GLY A 575 3.64 1.68 -37.53
CA GLY A 575 2.18 1.58 -37.57
C GLY A 575 1.54 0.95 -36.32
N ARG A 576 2.30 0.78 -35.22
CA ARG A 576 1.84 0.09 -33.99
C ARG A 576 1.64 1.02 -32.79
N ILE A 577 1.92 2.31 -32.95
CA ILE A 577 1.78 3.29 -31.86
C ILE A 577 0.36 3.83 -31.86
N VAL A 578 -0.37 3.64 -30.77
CA VAL A 578 -1.71 4.23 -30.60
C VAL A 578 -1.57 5.74 -30.47
N ARG A 579 -2.25 6.48 -31.34
CA ARG A 579 -2.33 7.95 -31.35
C ARG A 579 -3.63 8.44 -30.74
N ALA A 580 -4.72 7.72 -30.95
CA ALA A 580 -6.01 7.99 -30.34
C ALA A 580 -6.82 6.71 -30.12
N VAL A 581 -7.64 6.71 -29.08
CA VAL A 581 -8.70 5.72 -28.82
C VAL A 581 -10.00 6.25 -29.42
N ILE A 582 -10.69 5.42 -30.21
CA ILE A 582 -11.97 5.74 -30.82
C ILE A 582 -13.07 5.01 -30.06
N GLU A 583 -14.06 5.77 -29.61
CA GLU A 583 -15.17 5.28 -28.81
C GLU A 583 -16.50 5.67 -29.46
N GLU A 584 -17.49 4.79 -29.36
CA GLU A 584 -18.84 5.03 -29.88
C GLU A 584 -19.89 4.67 -28.82
N PRO A 585 -21.06 5.31 -28.81
CA PRO A 585 -22.14 4.97 -27.88
C PRO A 585 -22.47 3.48 -27.91
N LEU A 586 -22.69 2.87 -26.74
CA LEU A 586 -23.08 1.46 -26.65
C LEU A 586 -24.51 1.26 -27.22
N ARG A 587 -24.60 0.92 -28.51
CA ARG A 587 -25.85 0.67 -29.24
C ARG A 587 -25.73 -0.60 -30.06
N LEU A 588 -26.87 -1.27 -30.28
CA LEU A 588 -26.90 -2.47 -31.12
C LEU A 588 -26.34 -2.20 -32.51
N SER A 589 -26.63 -1.04 -33.11
CA SER A 589 -26.05 -0.63 -34.40
C SER A 589 -24.53 -0.58 -34.40
N THR A 590 -23.92 -0.05 -33.32
CA THR A 590 -22.47 0.08 -33.16
C THR A 590 -21.81 -1.29 -32.96
N LEU A 591 -22.45 -2.17 -32.19
CA LEU A 591 -21.98 -3.54 -31.99
C LEU A 591 -22.02 -4.33 -33.31
N LEU A 592 -23.11 -4.24 -34.07
CA LEU A 592 -23.27 -4.95 -35.33
C LEU A 592 -22.40 -4.39 -36.46
N SER A 593 -22.01 -3.12 -36.41
CA SER A 593 -21.12 -2.52 -37.42
C SER A 593 -19.65 -2.91 -37.31
N ASN A 594 -19.26 -3.57 -36.21
CA ASN A 594 -17.89 -4.01 -35.99
C ASN A 594 -17.86 -5.54 -35.82
N ASP A 595 -17.18 -6.24 -36.73
CA ASP A 595 -17.20 -7.71 -36.80
C ASP A 595 -16.87 -8.41 -35.46
N ALA A 596 -15.89 -7.90 -34.71
CA ALA A 596 -15.48 -8.49 -33.45
C ALA A 596 -16.51 -8.26 -32.33
N LEU A 597 -17.16 -7.07 -32.32
CA LEU A 597 -18.23 -6.77 -31.38
C LEU A 597 -19.52 -7.52 -31.74
N ALA A 598 -19.81 -7.69 -33.03
CA ALA A 598 -20.93 -8.46 -33.53
C ALA A 598 -20.81 -9.93 -33.10
N TYR A 599 -19.64 -10.54 -33.28
CA TYR A 599 -19.36 -11.89 -32.81
C TYR A 599 -19.52 -12.02 -31.27
N ALA A 600 -18.99 -11.06 -30.51
CA ALA A 600 -19.14 -11.06 -29.06
C ALA A 600 -20.59 -10.91 -28.62
N TYR A 601 -21.38 -10.10 -29.34
CA TYR A 601 -22.81 -9.96 -29.14
C TYR A 601 -23.58 -11.26 -29.42
N GLU A 602 -23.25 -11.98 -30.50
CA GLU A 602 -23.85 -13.28 -30.81
C GLU A 602 -23.59 -14.33 -29.71
N GLU A 603 -22.33 -14.44 -29.25
CA GLU A 603 -21.98 -15.33 -28.14
C GLU A 603 -22.66 -14.94 -26.82
N TYR A 604 -22.86 -13.64 -26.59
CA TYR A 604 -23.66 -13.11 -25.50
C TYR A 604 -25.12 -13.58 -25.60
N GLU A 605 -25.78 -13.39 -26.75
CA GLU A 605 -27.17 -13.81 -26.95
C GLU A 605 -27.34 -15.32 -26.80
N LYS A 606 -26.44 -16.11 -27.40
CA LYS A 606 -26.43 -17.57 -27.29
C LYS A 606 -26.27 -18.01 -25.84
N THR A 607 -25.39 -17.37 -25.09
CA THR A 607 -25.20 -17.66 -23.66
C THR A 607 -26.47 -17.36 -22.87
N LYS A 608 -27.08 -16.18 -23.06
CA LYS A 608 -28.33 -15.79 -22.40
C LYS A 608 -29.46 -16.78 -22.69
N ARG A 609 -29.63 -17.18 -23.97
CA ARG A 609 -30.61 -18.20 -24.36
C ARG A 609 -30.31 -19.56 -23.74
N SER A 610 -29.04 -19.97 -23.63
CA SER A 610 -28.66 -21.22 -22.95
C SER A 610 -29.02 -21.22 -21.46
N TRP A 611 -28.98 -20.05 -20.83
CA TRP A 611 -29.42 -19.85 -19.44
C TRP A 611 -30.94 -19.66 -19.29
N ARG A 612 -31.69 -19.70 -20.40
CA ARG A 612 -33.13 -19.41 -20.48
C ARG A 612 -33.48 -17.99 -20.02
N GLU A 613 -32.59 -17.04 -20.32
CA GLU A 613 -32.75 -15.63 -20.01
C GLU A 613 -32.95 -14.82 -21.29
N GLN A 614 -33.74 -13.75 -21.20
CA GLN A 614 -33.92 -12.83 -22.32
C GLN A 614 -32.65 -11.98 -22.52
N PRO A 615 -32.06 -11.95 -23.72
CA PRO A 615 -30.90 -11.10 -23.99
C PRO A 615 -31.31 -9.62 -23.98
N ASN A 616 -30.69 -8.81 -23.12
CA ASN A 616 -30.77 -7.35 -23.18
C ASN A 616 -29.42 -6.74 -22.77
N ILE A 617 -28.56 -6.53 -23.76
CA ILE A 617 -27.15 -6.16 -23.50
C ILE A 617 -27.02 -4.84 -22.75
N PHE A 618 -27.87 -3.87 -23.08
CA PHE A 618 -27.88 -2.56 -22.44
C PHE A 618 -28.31 -2.66 -20.97
N LEU A 619 -29.36 -3.45 -20.68
CA LEU A 619 -29.78 -3.70 -19.31
C LEU A 619 -28.69 -4.45 -18.53
N ASP A 620 -28.14 -5.52 -19.10
CA ASP A 620 -27.10 -6.33 -18.44
C ASP A 620 -25.82 -5.52 -18.20
N TYR A 621 -25.44 -4.62 -19.10
CA TYR A 621 -24.39 -3.62 -18.88
C TYR A 621 -24.72 -2.67 -17.73
N LEU A 622 -25.89 -2.00 -17.77
CA LEU A 622 -26.29 -1.02 -16.76
C LEU A 622 -26.40 -1.60 -15.35
N VAL A 623 -26.84 -2.86 -15.23
CA VAL A 623 -26.96 -3.53 -13.93
C VAL A 623 -25.66 -4.22 -13.49
N GLY A 624 -24.57 -4.12 -14.27
CA GLY A 624 -23.26 -4.69 -13.93
C GLY A 624 -23.18 -6.22 -14.09
N ARG A 625 -24.04 -6.81 -14.92
CA ARG A 625 -23.99 -8.24 -15.29
C ARG A 625 -23.07 -8.49 -16.47
N LEU A 626 -22.85 -7.48 -17.30
CA LEU A 626 -21.89 -7.50 -18.38
C LEU A 626 -20.86 -6.40 -18.15
N HIS A 627 -19.58 -6.77 -18.10
CA HIS A 627 -18.47 -5.82 -18.04
C HIS A 627 -17.33 -6.32 -18.94
N SER A 628 -16.46 -5.41 -19.33
CA SER A 628 -15.25 -5.73 -20.10
C SER A 628 -14.01 -5.71 -19.22
N GLU A 629 -13.08 -6.61 -19.49
CA GLU A 629 -11.75 -6.64 -18.87
C GLU A 629 -10.68 -6.86 -19.95
N VAL A 630 -9.51 -6.26 -19.78
CA VAL A 630 -8.34 -6.57 -20.60
C VAL A 630 -7.47 -7.56 -19.85
N VAL A 631 -7.36 -8.78 -20.37
CA VAL A 631 -6.39 -9.74 -19.87
C VAL A 631 -5.01 -9.28 -20.30
N CYS A 632 -4.14 -8.94 -19.36
CA CYS A 632 -2.77 -8.53 -19.63
C CYS A 632 -1.78 -9.68 -19.40
N VAL A 633 -0.71 -9.71 -20.18
CA VAL A 633 0.52 -10.44 -19.83
C VAL A 633 1.41 -9.48 -19.06
N VAL A 634 1.73 -9.86 -17.84
CA VAL A 634 2.65 -9.11 -16.98
C VAL A 634 3.97 -9.86 -16.90
N LYS A 635 5.07 -9.18 -17.22
CA LYS A 635 6.43 -9.69 -17.02
C LYS A 635 7.08 -8.90 -15.90
N VAL A 636 7.56 -9.62 -14.90
CA VAL A 636 8.13 -9.07 -13.68
C VAL A 636 9.56 -9.61 -13.50
N PRO A 637 10.41 -8.96 -12.70
CA PRO A 637 11.66 -9.58 -12.29
C PRO A 637 11.40 -10.81 -11.42
N TYR A 638 12.30 -11.79 -11.44
CA TYR A 638 12.14 -13.06 -10.69
C TYR A 638 12.95 -13.14 -9.39
N GLY A 639 13.68 -12.07 -9.04
CA GLY A 639 14.62 -12.06 -7.92
C GLY A 639 14.92 -10.66 -7.39
N GLY A 640 13.89 -9.93 -6.97
CA GLY A 640 13.99 -8.60 -6.38
C GLY A 640 13.58 -7.50 -7.36
N PHE A 641 14.25 -6.36 -7.31
CA PHE A 641 13.93 -5.20 -8.13
C PHE A 641 14.46 -5.29 -9.57
N GLY A 642 13.63 -4.92 -10.55
CA GLY A 642 13.98 -4.96 -11.96
C GLY A 642 12.87 -4.49 -12.90
N PRO A 643 13.01 -4.74 -14.23
CA PRO A 643 12.06 -4.24 -15.23
C PRO A 643 10.68 -4.88 -15.12
N TYR A 644 9.65 -4.06 -15.24
CA TYR A 644 8.24 -4.42 -15.32
C TYR A 644 7.71 -4.15 -16.73
N LEU A 645 6.97 -5.09 -17.32
CA LEU A 645 6.33 -4.92 -18.62
C LEU A 645 4.91 -5.48 -18.58
N LYS A 646 3.93 -4.63 -18.89
CA LYS A 646 2.53 -5.01 -19.04
C LYS A 646 2.12 -4.86 -20.50
N LEU A 647 1.60 -5.94 -21.08
CA LEU A 647 1.12 -6.01 -22.45
C LEU A 647 -0.36 -6.42 -22.45
N PRO A 648 -1.23 -5.74 -23.22
CA PRO A 648 -2.59 -6.21 -23.40
C PRO A 648 -2.55 -7.48 -24.25
N ASN A 649 -3.20 -8.56 -23.82
CA ASN A 649 -3.30 -9.80 -24.57
C ASN A 649 -4.58 -9.80 -25.38
N ARG A 650 -5.72 -9.74 -24.69
CA ARG A 650 -7.05 -9.81 -25.28
C ARG A 650 -8.08 -9.09 -24.43
N THR A 651 -9.12 -8.59 -25.08
CA THR A 651 -10.32 -8.08 -24.41
C THR A 651 -11.29 -9.22 -24.20
N ILE A 652 -11.89 -9.29 -23.01
CA ILE A 652 -12.96 -10.22 -22.68
C ILE A 652 -14.17 -9.46 -22.18
N TRP A 653 -15.36 -9.99 -22.47
CA TRP A 653 -16.60 -9.63 -21.80
C TRP A 653 -16.93 -10.71 -20.79
N ILE A 654 -17.13 -10.31 -19.54
CA ILE A 654 -17.56 -11.20 -18.47
C ILE A 654 -19.05 -10.98 -18.27
N LEU A 655 -19.82 -11.98 -18.70
CA LEU A 655 -21.26 -12.03 -18.53
C LEU A 655 -21.60 -12.90 -17.33
N GLN A 656 -22.50 -12.42 -16.47
CA GLN A 656 -22.99 -13.18 -15.34
C GLN A 656 -24.47 -13.53 -15.45
N ARG A 657 -24.80 -14.73 -14.99
CA ARG A 657 -26.17 -15.24 -14.92
C ARG A 657 -27.02 -14.41 -13.95
N GLU A 658 -28.33 -14.34 -14.20
CA GLU A 658 -29.27 -13.53 -13.42
C GLU A 658 -29.52 -14.19 -12.08
N ARG A 659 -29.88 -15.48 -12.18
CA ARG A 659 -30.26 -16.33 -11.07
C ARG A 659 -29.04 -17.10 -10.59
N GLY A 660 -28.80 -17.04 -9.28
CA GLY A 660 -27.82 -17.89 -8.62
C GLY A 660 -28.35 -19.30 -8.40
N LYS A 661 -27.46 -20.24 -8.11
CA LYS A 661 -27.78 -21.57 -7.58
C LYS A 661 -27.54 -21.56 -6.07
N PRO A 662 -28.47 -22.04 -5.26
CA PRO A 662 -28.28 -22.14 -3.82
C PRO A 662 -27.29 -23.27 -3.52
N VAL A 663 -26.33 -22.99 -2.64
CA VAL A 663 -25.40 -23.95 -2.06
C VAL A 663 -25.51 -23.84 -0.55
N VAL A 664 -25.65 -24.98 0.12
CA VAL A 664 -25.78 -25.04 1.58
C VAL A 664 -24.44 -25.45 2.18
N THR A 665 -23.93 -24.60 3.07
CA THR A 665 -22.68 -24.82 3.80
C THR A 665 -22.86 -24.36 5.24
N ASP A 666 -22.50 -25.20 6.22
CA ASP A 666 -22.65 -24.91 7.67
C ASP A 666 -24.07 -24.44 8.07
N GLY A 667 -25.09 -25.02 7.44
CA GLY A 667 -26.49 -24.66 7.68
C GLY A 667 -26.93 -23.30 7.11
N ARG A 668 -26.07 -22.60 6.37
CA ARG A 668 -26.36 -21.33 5.69
C ARG A 668 -26.54 -21.55 4.19
N THR A 669 -27.47 -20.83 3.57
CA THR A 669 -27.58 -20.77 2.11
C THR A 669 -26.75 -19.64 1.51
N LEU A 670 -25.86 -20.01 0.61
CA LEU A 670 -25.10 -19.11 -0.25
C LEU A 670 -25.58 -19.23 -1.70
N LEU A 671 -25.44 -18.15 -2.48
CA LEU A 671 -25.87 -18.13 -3.88
C LEU A 671 -24.66 -17.99 -4.78
N ILE A 672 -24.46 -18.98 -5.64
CA ILE A 672 -23.37 -18.98 -6.63
C ILE A 672 -23.97 -18.67 -8.00
N ARG A 673 -23.46 -17.64 -8.67
CA ARG A 673 -23.89 -17.31 -10.04
C ARG A 673 -22.90 -17.88 -11.04
N ASP A 674 -23.41 -18.57 -12.05
CA ASP A 674 -22.60 -18.99 -13.19
C ASP A 674 -22.11 -17.73 -13.94
N ARG A 675 -20.86 -17.76 -14.42
CA ARG A 675 -20.29 -16.71 -15.28
C ARG A 675 -19.85 -17.29 -16.61
N LYS A 676 -19.92 -16.48 -17.66
CA LYS A 676 -19.41 -16.78 -19.00
C LYS A 676 -18.40 -15.70 -19.37
N VAL A 677 -17.21 -16.13 -19.74
CA VAL A 677 -16.21 -15.27 -20.37
C VAL A 677 -16.37 -15.38 -21.88
N ILE A 678 -16.65 -14.26 -22.54
CA ILE A 678 -16.77 -14.12 -23.98
C ILE A 678 -15.50 -13.40 -24.45
N THR A 679 -14.68 -14.07 -25.26
CA THR A 679 -13.43 -13.48 -25.74
C THR A 679 -13.67 -12.72 -27.03
N LEU A 680 -13.19 -11.48 -27.10
CA LEU A 680 -13.32 -10.65 -28.30
C LEU A 680 -12.13 -10.91 -29.23
N ILE A 681 -12.42 -11.08 -30.51
CA ILE A 681 -11.42 -11.32 -31.56
C ILE A 681 -10.93 -9.97 -32.10
N THR A 682 -10.26 -9.20 -31.25
CA THR A 682 -9.73 -7.88 -31.58
C THR A 682 -8.22 -7.81 -31.40
N SER A 683 -7.54 -7.05 -32.27
CA SER A 683 -6.14 -6.71 -32.07
C SER A 683 -5.96 -5.76 -30.89
N THR A 684 -5.13 -6.15 -29.92
CA THR A 684 -4.73 -5.33 -28.79
C THR A 684 -3.46 -4.53 -29.11
N HIS A 685 -3.34 -3.35 -28.53
CA HIS A 685 -2.25 -2.42 -28.83
C HIS A 685 -1.77 -1.66 -27.60
N GLY A 686 -0.49 -1.29 -27.61
CA GLY A 686 0.13 -0.55 -26.53
C GLY A 686 0.99 -1.45 -25.65
N LYS A 687 1.72 -0.79 -24.75
CA LYS A 687 2.54 -1.44 -23.73
C LYS A 687 2.81 -0.44 -22.61
N TYR A 688 2.95 -0.94 -21.41
CA TYR A 688 3.40 -0.15 -20.26
C TYR A 688 4.69 -0.78 -19.72
N ASP A 689 5.77 0.00 -19.70
CA ASP A 689 7.06 -0.41 -19.14
C ASP A 689 7.22 0.34 -17.80
N ASP A 690 7.76 -0.30 -16.75
CA ASP A 690 8.15 0.36 -15.49
C ASP A 690 9.27 -0.45 -14.81
N TYR A 691 9.50 -0.22 -13.51
CA TYR A 691 10.38 -1.02 -12.66
C TYR A 691 9.64 -1.39 -11.36
N THR A 692 9.79 -2.64 -10.93
CA THR A 692 9.14 -3.10 -9.70
C THR A 692 9.88 -4.24 -9.02
N TYR A 693 9.37 -4.69 -7.87
CA TYR A 693 9.81 -5.89 -7.17
C TYR A 693 9.00 -7.10 -7.61
N GLY A 694 9.69 -8.20 -7.85
CA GLY A 694 9.08 -9.46 -8.27
C GLY A 694 9.95 -10.65 -7.88
N TYR A 695 9.25 -11.73 -7.54
CA TYR A 695 9.83 -12.95 -7.02
C TYR A 695 9.12 -14.13 -7.67
N ALA A 696 9.88 -15.02 -8.29
CA ALA A 696 9.38 -16.33 -8.67
C ALA A 696 9.91 -17.38 -7.69
N TYR A 697 9.04 -18.32 -7.33
CA TYR A 697 9.29 -19.44 -6.45
C TYR A 697 8.88 -20.71 -7.19
N GLU A 698 9.80 -21.66 -7.29
CA GLU A 698 9.48 -22.98 -7.80
C GLU A 698 8.69 -23.75 -6.73
N LEU A 699 7.56 -24.31 -7.13
CA LEU A 699 6.72 -25.14 -6.28
C LEU A 699 7.06 -26.61 -6.50
N ASP A 700 6.80 -27.44 -5.49
CA ASP A 700 6.91 -28.90 -5.64
C ASP A 700 6.04 -29.38 -6.81
N PRO A 701 6.55 -30.26 -7.70
CA PRO A 701 5.77 -30.80 -8.80
C PRO A 701 4.45 -31.48 -8.37
N ALA A 702 4.36 -31.99 -7.14
CA ALA A 702 3.14 -32.56 -6.58
C ALA A 702 2.14 -31.51 -6.04
N GLU A 703 2.50 -30.24 -5.98
CA GLU A 703 1.66 -29.17 -5.41
C GLU A 703 0.37 -28.97 -6.21
N ASP A 704 -0.80 -29.01 -5.56
CA ASP A 704 -2.06 -28.74 -6.25
C ASP A 704 -2.22 -27.24 -6.50
N LEU A 705 -2.30 -26.83 -7.77
CA LEU A 705 -2.42 -25.42 -8.15
C LEU A 705 -3.75 -24.78 -7.73
N LYS A 706 -4.83 -25.55 -7.60
CA LYS A 706 -6.11 -25.04 -7.07
C LYS A 706 -5.97 -24.73 -5.59
N LEU A 707 -5.39 -25.65 -4.81
CA LEU A 707 -5.14 -25.40 -3.38
C LEU A 707 -4.14 -24.28 -3.17
N ALA A 708 -3.07 -24.22 -3.97
CA ALA A 708 -2.10 -23.12 -3.93
C ALA A 708 -2.79 -21.76 -4.21
N ARG A 709 -3.72 -21.70 -5.17
CA ARG A 709 -4.49 -20.49 -5.48
C ARG A 709 -5.37 -20.06 -4.31
N ILE A 710 -6.07 -21.00 -3.67
CA ILE A 710 -6.84 -20.75 -2.44
C ILE A 710 -5.92 -20.23 -1.33
N GLY A 711 -4.76 -20.86 -1.14
CA GLY A 711 -3.76 -20.45 -0.16
C GLY A 711 -3.25 -19.04 -0.37
N LEU A 712 -2.96 -18.66 -1.62
CA LEU A 712 -2.53 -17.31 -1.98
C LEU A 712 -3.64 -16.27 -1.78
N ALA A 713 -4.88 -16.56 -2.19
CA ALA A 713 -6.02 -15.69 -1.95
C ALA A 713 -6.25 -15.45 -0.45
N TYR A 714 -6.15 -16.51 0.36
CA TYR A 714 -6.27 -16.44 1.82
C TYR A 714 -5.10 -15.67 2.45
N LEU A 715 -3.88 -15.82 1.92
CA LEU A 715 -2.73 -15.03 2.35
C LEU A 715 -2.96 -13.53 2.10
N MET A 716 -3.47 -13.15 0.92
CA MET A 716 -3.79 -11.74 0.61
C MET A 716 -4.91 -11.19 1.50
N LEU A 717 -5.93 -12.00 1.80
CA LEU A 717 -6.97 -11.67 2.78
C LEU A 717 -6.37 -11.31 4.16
N ILE A 718 -5.42 -12.10 4.64
CA ILE A 718 -4.73 -11.85 5.92
C ILE A 718 -3.91 -10.56 5.86
N LEU A 719 -3.19 -10.32 4.77
CA LEU A 719 -2.45 -9.06 4.58
C LEU A 719 -3.39 -7.85 4.66
N ARG A 720 -4.61 -7.95 4.12
CA ARG A 720 -5.61 -6.89 4.22
C ARG A 720 -6.18 -6.71 5.62
N ARG A 721 -6.48 -7.81 6.32
CA ARG A 721 -7.18 -7.80 7.62
C ARG A 721 -6.27 -7.49 8.80
N GLU A 722 -5.10 -8.14 8.86
CA GLU A 722 -4.17 -8.01 9.99
C GLU A 722 -3.16 -6.87 9.79
N TYR A 723 -2.76 -6.61 8.53
CA TYR A 723 -1.72 -5.63 8.22
C TYR A 723 -2.26 -4.36 7.54
N GLY A 724 -3.53 -4.35 7.11
CA GLY A 724 -4.13 -3.21 6.42
C GLY A 724 -3.57 -2.97 5.02
N ILE A 725 -2.93 -3.96 4.41
CA ILE A 725 -2.33 -3.87 3.06
C ILE A 725 -3.43 -4.02 2.01
N ALA A 726 -3.49 -3.12 1.03
CA ALA A 726 -4.48 -3.20 -0.06
C ALA A 726 -4.23 -4.44 -0.94
N PHE A 727 -5.30 -5.03 -1.50
CA PHE A 727 -5.18 -6.23 -2.34
C PHE A 727 -4.35 -6.00 -3.60
N GLU A 728 -4.35 -4.77 -4.09
CA GLU A 728 -3.63 -4.34 -5.29
C GLU A 728 -2.14 -4.09 -5.02
N THR A 729 -1.70 -4.11 -3.76
CA THR A 729 -0.29 -3.84 -3.41
C THR A 729 0.62 -5.03 -3.75
N ILE A 730 0.12 -6.27 -3.59
CA ILE A 730 0.86 -7.48 -3.93
C ILE A 730 -0.06 -8.37 -4.78
N MET A 731 0.36 -8.63 -6.01
CA MET A 731 -0.34 -9.53 -6.93
C MET A 731 0.42 -10.84 -7.08
N TYR A 732 -0.33 -11.93 -7.27
CA TYR A 732 0.23 -13.26 -7.50
C TYR A 732 -0.21 -13.87 -8.82
N SER A 733 0.61 -14.77 -9.36
CA SER A 733 0.23 -15.67 -10.44
C SER A 733 0.79 -17.08 -10.19
N LEU A 734 0.07 -18.08 -10.70
CA LEU A 734 0.52 -19.47 -10.73
C LEU A 734 0.71 -19.89 -12.18
N GLU A 735 1.90 -20.38 -12.51
CA GLU A 735 2.26 -20.77 -13.86
C GLU A 735 2.67 -22.25 -13.89
N LYS A 736 2.26 -22.97 -14.92
CA LYS A 736 2.72 -24.34 -15.18
C LYS A 736 3.54 -24.35 -16.48
N THR A 737 4.79 -24.77 -16.39
CA THR A 737 5.70 -24.87 -17.55
C THR A 737 6.24 -26.29 -17.61
N GLY A 738 5.71 -27.11 -18.52
CA GLY A 738 5.98 -28.54 -18.54
C GLY A 738 5.49 -29.20 -17.25
N GLU A 739 6.39 -29.89 -16.54
CA GLU A 739 6.14 -30.46 -15.22
C GLU A 739 6.43 -29.49 -14.06
N GLY A 740 7.12 -28.39 -14.33
CA GLY A 740 7.44 -27.36 -13.35
C GLY A 740 6.24 -26.48 -13.02
N LYS A 741 6.13 -26.10 -11.74
CA LYS A 741 5.11 -25.18 -11.23
C LYS A 741 5.80 -23.97 -10.62
N LEU A 742 5.31 -22.78 -10.93
CA LEU A 742 5.86 -21.52 -10.44
C LEU A 742 4.78 -20.71 -9.73
N MET A 743 5.14 -20.18 -8.57
CA MET A 743 4.43 -19.11 -7.89
C MET A 743 5.18 -17.81 -8.11
N VAL A 744 4.53 -16.80 -8.67
CA VAL A 744 5.12 -15.48 -8.87
C VAL A 744 4.38 -14.47 -8.01
N LEU A 745 5.13 -13.69 -7.22
CA LEU A 745 4.63 -12.55 -6.47
C LEU A 745 5.28 -11.28 -7.01
N HIS A 746 4.50 -10.22 -7.16
CA HIS A 746 5.03 -8.92 -7.57
C HIS A 746 4.22 -7.77 -6.99
N GLU A 747 4.83 -6.60 -6.98
CA GLU A 747 4.19 -5.35 -6.60
C GLU A 747 3.78 -4.59 -7.86
N PRO A 748 2.49 -4.33 -8.11
CA PRO A 748 2.09 -3.47 -9.23
C PRO A 748 2.63 -2.04 -9.10
N GLU A 749 2.61 -1.51 -7.88
CA GLU A 749 3.27 -0.25 -7.51
C GLU A 749 4.46 -0.54 -6.59
N SER A 750 5.66 -0.11 -7.02
CA SER A 750 6.89 -0.46 -6.33
C SER A 750 6.97 0.17 -4.94
N ALA A 751 6.79 -0.65 -3.91
CA ALA A 751 6.84 -0.30 -2.49
C ALA A 751 8.10 -0.88 -1.82
N GLY A 752 8.66 -1.97 -2.34
CA GLY A 752 9.70 -2.77 -1.72
C GLY A 752 9.21 -3.59 -0.53
N LEU A 753 7.92 -3.91 -0.49
CA LEU A 753 7.25 -4.68 0.55
C LEU A 753 7.62 -6.16 0.53
N LEU A 754 7.69 -6.79 -0.65
CA LEU A 754 8.08 -8.21 -0.79
C LEU A 754 9.44 -8.49 -0.14
N GLU A 755 10.37 -7.53 -0.20
CA GLU A 755 11.71 -7.59 0.41
C GLU A 755 11.72 -7.32 1.92
N SER A 756 10.83 -6.48 2.46
CA SER A 756 10.84 -6.12 3.90
C SER A 756 9.80 -6.79 4.76
N LEU A 757 8.75 -7.33 4.16
CA LEU A 757 7.67 -7.92 4.92
C LEU A 757 8.23 -9.10 5.73
N ASN A 758 7.94 -9.11 7.03
CA ASN A 758 8.34 -10.22 7.88
C ASN A 758 7.41 -11.41 7.61
N TRP A 759 7.77 -12.22 6.61
CA TRP A 759 6.98 -13.37 6.18
C TRP A 759 6.79 -14.41 7.29
N LEU A 760 7.68 -14.47 8.29
CA LEU A 760 7.51 -15.33 9.46
C LEU A 760 6.37 -14.84 10.36
N LYS A 761 6.23 -13.53 10.57
CA LYS A 761 5.07 -12.95 11.27
C LYS A 761 3.78 -13.20 10.49
N VAL A 762 3.81 -13.03 9.16
CA VAL A 762 2.66 -13.32 8.30
C VAL A 762 2.26 -14.80 8.40
N ARG A 763 3.24 -15.71 8.33
CA ARG A 763 3.04 -17.16 8.49
C ARG A 763 2.40 -17.52 9.83
N ARG A 764 2.76 -16.84 10.92
CA ARG A 764 2.13 -16.99 12.25
C ARG A 764 0.72 -16.40 12.30
N ALA A 765 0.47 -15.29 11.59
CA ALA A 765 -0.87 -14.70 11.49
C ALA A 765 -1.83 -15.66 10.77
N VAL A 766 -1.37 -16.37 9.72
CA VAL A 766 -2.15 -17.40 9.02
C VAL A 766 -2.68 -18.49 9.97
N GLU A 767 -1.91 -18.92 10.96
CA GLU A 767 -2.33 -19.96 11.90
C GLU A 767 -3.34 -19.47 12.94
N LYS A 768 -3.31 -18.17 13.25
CA LYS A 768 -4.14 -17.57 14.29
C LYS A 768 -5.43 -16.94 13.75
N PHE A 769 -5.45 -16.61 12.46
CA PHE A 769 -6.55 -15.89 11.83
C PHE A 769 -7.84 -16.72 11.84
N LYS A 770 -8.94 -16.09 12.25
CA LYS A 770 -10.28 -16.69 12.29
C LYS A 770 -11.22 -15.95 11.34
N PRO A 771 -11.60 -16.57 10.21
CA PRO A 771 -12.47 -15.92 9.23
C PRO A 771 -13.85 -15.57 9.79
N GLN A 772 -14.35 -14.40 9.39
CA GLN A 772 -15.68 -13.87 9.64
C GLN A 772 -16.54 -13.93 8.36
N SER A 773 -17.83 -13.58 8.46
CA SER A 773 -18.74 -13.57 7.31
C SER A 773 -18.26 -12.66 6.17
N ILE A 774 -17.68 -11.50 6.50
CA ILE A 774 -17.16 -10.56 5.51
C ILE A 774 -15.96 -11.12 4.74
N ASP A 775 -15.20 -12.05 5.34
CA ASP A 775 -13.98 -12.59 4.74
C ASP A 775 -14.26 -13.50 3.54
N GLU A 776 -15.45 -14.12 3.46
CA GLU A 776 -15.93 -14.82 2.26
C GLU A 776 -16.09 -13.85 1.07
N ILE A 777 -16.66 -12.66 1.33
CA ILE A 777 -16.85 -11.62 0.32
C ILE A 777 -15.50 -11.02 -0.09
N LEU A 778 -14.62 -10.77 0.88
CA LEU A 778 -13.28 -10.26 0.60
C LEU A 778 -12.45 -11.28 -0.20
N LEU A 779 -12.52 -12.57 0.11
CA LEU A 779 -11.84 -13.62 -0.66
C LEU A 779 -12.33 -13.63 -2.12
N LYS A 780 -13.63 -13.42 -2.35
CA LYS A 780 -14.20 -13.30 -3.70
C LYS A 780 -13.65 -12.07 -4.45
N ILE A 781 -13.46 -10.95 -3.76
CA ILE A 781 -12.87 -9.72 -4.34
C ILE A 781 -11.40 -9.96 -4.71
N VAL A 782 -10.65 -10.65 -3.85
CA VAL A 782 -9.24 -11.00 -4.09
C VAL A 782 -9.11 -11.92 -5.30
N ASP A 783 -9.86 -13.02 -5.29
CA ASP A 783 -9.78 -14.05 -6.32
C ASP A 783 -11.08 -14.87 -6.36
N GLU A 784 -11.95 -14.53 -7.32
CA GLU A 784 -13.25 -15.18 -7.48
C GLU A 784 -13.12 -16.68 -7.81
N ASP A 785 -12.07 -17.12 -8.51
CA ASP A 785 -11.89 -18.55 -8.79
C ASP A 785 -11.48 -19.32 -7.53
N ALA A 786 -10.59 -18.73 -6.72
CA ALA A 786 -10.23 -19.31 -5.41
C ALA A 786 -11.45 -19.43 -4.50
N HIS A 787 -12.30 -18.40 -4.49
CA HIS A 787 -13.56 -18.40 -3.75
C HIS A 787 -14.51 -19.51 -4.23
N LEU A 788 -14.70 -19.68 -5.54
CA LEU A 788 -15.55 -20.74 -6.10
C LEU A 788 -15.03 -22.14 -5.76
N GLU A 789 -13.71 -22.37 -5.86
CA GLU A 789 -13.11 -23.65 -5.50
C GLU A 789 -13.25 -23.91 -3.99
N LEU A 790 -13.03 -22.92 -3.13
CA LEU A 790 -13.22 -23.06 -1.67
C LEU A 790 -14.69 -23.31 -1.31
N LEU A 791 -15.63 -22.65 -1.99
CA LEU A 791 -17.07 -22.90 -1.85
C LEU A 791 -17.44 -24.34 -2.22
N SER A 792 -16.87 -24.87 -3.31
CA SER A 792 -17.11 -26.27 -3.73
C SER A 792 -16.64 -27.29 -2.70
N MET A 793 -15.69 -26.91 -1.84
CA MET A 793 -15.20 -27.71 -0.71
C MET A 793 -16.01 -27.49 0.58
N GLY A 794 -17.09 -26.71 0.54
CA GLY A 794 -17.90 -26.38 1.72
C GLY A 794 -17.23 -25.35 2.64
N LEU A 795 -16.52 -24.36 2.09
CA LEU A 795 -15.83 -23.29 2.84
C LEU A 795 -14.92 -23.81 3.96
N ARG A 796 -14.16 -24.87 3.67
CA ARG A 796 -13.14 -25.44 4.57
C ARG A 796 -11.97 -24.48 4.77
N TRP A 797 -12.18 -23.45 5.59
CA TRP A 797 -11.18 -22.41 5.91
C TRP A 797 -9.92 -22.99 6.55
N ASP A 798 -10.02 -24.13 7.23
CA ASP A 798 -8.86 -24.87 7.74
C ASP A 798 -7.94 -25.38 6.62
N MET A 799 -8.51 -25.76 5.47
CA MET A 799 -7.73 -26.14 4.29
C MET A 799 -7.09 -24.92 3.63
N ALA A 800 -7.83 -23.81 3.55
CA ALA A 800 -7.29 -22.54 3.03
C ALA A 800 -6.10 -22.06 3.88
N ALA A 801 -6.21 -22.13 5.22
CA ALA A 801 -5.13 -21.78 6.14
C ALA A 801 -3.91 -22.69 5.98
N LYS A 802 -4.10 -24.01 5.84
CA LYS A 802 -2.99 -24.96 5.57
C LYS A 802 -2.31 -24.69 4.23
N ALA A 803 -3.08 -24.39 3.19
CA ALA A 803 -2.52 -24.04 1.88
C ALA A 803 -1.75 -22.72 1.94
N ALA A 804 -2.28 -21.69 2.60
CA ALA A 804 -1.62 -20.40 2.79
C ALA A 804 -0.32 -20.53 3.60
N ALA A 805 -0.34 -21.36 4.63
CA ALA A 805 0.85 -21.72 5.41
C ALA A 805 1.95 -22.29 4.51
N ARG A 806 1.62 -23.27 3.66
CA ARG A 806 2.57 -23.84 2.69
C ARG A 806 3.10 -22.78 1.72
N MET A 807 2.25 -21.89 1.19
CA MET A 807 2.68 -20.82 0.29
C MET A 807 3.66 -19.87 0.99
N ALA A 808 3.39 -19.49 2.24
CA ALA A 808 4.31 -18.69 3.05
C ALA A 808 5.62 -19.43 3.37
N ASP A 809 5.58 -20.76 3.55
CA ASP A 809 6.79 -21.57 3.74
C ASP A 809 7.68 -21.55 2.47
N TYR A 810 7.11 -21.63 1.26
CA TYR A 810 7.87 -21.45 0.01
C TYR A 810 8.55 -20.08 -0.08
N ILE A 811 7.90 -19.02 0.40
CA ILE A 811 8.49 -17.68 0.45
C ILE A 811 9.69 -17.66 1.41
N LEU A 812 9.53 -18.25 2.60
CA LEU A 812 10.56 -18.32 3.64
C LEU A 812 11.76 -19.20 3.24
N LEU A 813 11.56 -20.23 2.42
CA LEU A 813 12.64 -21.10 1.93
C LEU A 813 13.69 -20.32 1.12
N LYS A 814 13.31 -19.22 0.46
CA LYS A 814 14.25 -18.36 -0.28
C LYS A 814 15.20 -17.58 0.63
N ASP A 815 14.83 -17.38 1.89
CA ASP A 815 15.67 -16.69 2.89
C ASP A 815 16.72 -17.62 3.53
N THR A 816 16.94 -18.82 2.98
CA THR A 816 17.92 -19.81 3.44
C THR A 816 19.28 -19.65 2.74
N ILE A 817 20.36 -19.98 3.46
CA ILE A 817 21.72 -19.93 2.92
C ILE A 817 21.97 -21.25 2.20
N VAL A 818 22.13 -21.20 0.88
CA VAL A 818 22.57 -22.36 0.07
C VAL A 818 24.09 -22.42 0.10
N LEU A 819 24.64 -23.51 0.64
CA LEU A 819 26.08 -23.77 0.63
C LEU A 819 26.39 -24.89 -0.36
N LYS A 820 27.32 -24.63 -1.29
CA LYS A 820 27.86 -25.67 -2.19
C LYS A 820 28.99 -26.40 -1.49
N VAL A 821 28.83 -27.71 -1.32
CA VAL A 821 29.85 -28.58 -0.73
C VAL A 821 30.17 -29.68 -1.73
N LYS A 822 31.28 -29.53 -2.47
CA LYS A 822 31.63 -30.37 -3.63
C LYS A 822 30.47 -30.42 -4.65
N ASP A 823 29.96 -31.60 -5.01
CA ASP A 823 28.88 -31.81 -5.99
C ASP A 823 27.46 -31.81 -5.37
N ARG A 824 27.31 -31.37 -4.11
CA ARG A 824 26.04 -31.39 -3.39
C ARG A 824 25.68 -30.00 -2.85
N GLU A 825 24.42 -29.63 -3.03
CA GLU A 825 23.83 -28.44 -2.42
C GLU A 825 23.22 -28.82 -1.07
N ILE A 826 23.61 -28.07 -0.04
CA ILE A 826 23.12 -28.24 1.33
C ILE A 826 22.42 -26.96 1.74
N THR A 827 21.16 -27.10 2.11
CA THR A 827 20.34 -26.02 2.64
C THR A 827 20.42 -26.04 4.17
N ILE A 828 20.76 -24.91 4.77
CA ILE A 828 20.73 -24.71 6.23
C ILE A 828 19.86 -23.50 6.57
N PRO A 829 19.15 -23.51 7.72
CA PRO A 829 18.41 -22.34 8.18
C PRO A 829 19.36 -21.18 8.47
N LYS A 830 18.87 -19.94 8.36
CA LYS A 830 19.64 -18.75 8.76
C LYS A 830 19.87 -18.79 10.29
N PRO A 831 21.06 -18.40 10.79
CA PRO A 831 21.28 -18.23 12.23
C PRO A 831 20.22 -17.31 12.85
N SER A 832 19.70 -17.70 14.02
CA SER A 832 18.69 -16.95 14.77
C SER A 832 18.63 -17.42 16.21
N LYS A 833 18.36 -16.50 17.15
CA LYS A 833 18.14 -16.80 18.57
C LYS A 833 17.00 -17.78 18.80
N ALA A 834 16.04 -17.85 17.87
CA ALA A 834 14.90 -18.76 17.94
C ALA A 834 15.28 -20.25 17.91
N LEU A 835 16.48 -20.58 17.41
CA LEU A 835 16.97 -21.96 17.38
C LEU A 835 17.45 -22.46 18.76
N LYS A 836 17.50 -21.59 19.78
CA LYS A 836 18.01 -21.89 21.13
C LYS A 836 19.42 -22.49 21.09
N LEU A 837 20.30 -21.93 20.27
CA LEU A 837 21.70 -22.31 20.15
C LEU A 837 22.58 -21.11 20.46
N VAL A 838 23.73 -21.35 21.08
CA VAL A 838 24.72 -20.32 21.33
C VAL A 838 26.12 -20.86 21.10
N ALA A 839 26.90 -20.24 20.23
CA ALA A 839 28.28 -20.62 19.96
C ALA A 839 29.25 -19.82 20.82
N ILE A 840 30.26 -20.49 21.37
CA ILE A 840 31.30 -19.87 22.20
C ILE A 840 32.69 -20.32 21.76
N ASP A 841 33.64 -19.38 21.74
CA ASP A 841 35.06 -19.65 21.51
C ASP A 841 35.93 -18.66 22.31
N ILE A 842 37.20 -19.00 22.51
CA ILE A 842 38.15 -18.20 23.29
C ILE A 842 39.50 -18.08 22.61
N PHE A 843 40.10 -16.90 22.67
CA PHE A 843 41.54 -16.72 22.50
C PHE A 843 42.21 -16.36 23.82
N ARG A 844 43.33 -17.02 24.13
CA ARG A 844 44.17 -16.73 25.29
C ARG A 844 45.58 -16.40 24.83
N PHE A 845 46.08 -15.25 25.29
CA PHE A 845 47.40 -14.70 24.96
C PHE A 845 48.20 -14.49 26.24
N PRO A 846 49.04 -15.46 26.67
CA PRO A 846 49.98 -15.24 27.78
C PRO A 846 51.02 -14.19 27.37
N LEU A 847 51.28 -13.19 28.21
CA LEU A 847 52.17 -12.08 27.85
C LEU A 847 53.57 -12.20 28.48
N ASN A 848 53.76 -13.21 29.33
CA ASN A 848 55.05 -13.57 29.93
C ASN A 848 55.24 -15.09 30.01
N GLU A 849 56.49 -15.52 30.18
CA GLU A 849 56.87 -16.95 30.17
C GLU A 849 56.23 -17.76 31.30
N GLU A 850 56.02 -17.15 32.47
CA GLU A 850 55.35 -17.79 33.61
C GLU A 850 53.82 -17.86 33.46
N GLU A 851 53.26 -17.31 32.38
CA GLU A 851 51.82 -17.14 32.11
C GLU A 851 51.03 -16.48 33.26
N THR A 852 51.71 -15.78 34.16
CA THR A 852 51.10 -15.06 35.27
C THR A 852 50.33 -13.84 34.77
N VAL A 853 50.66 -13.28 33.61
CA VAL A 853 49.89 -12.22 32.97
C VAL A 853 49.37 -12.68 31.62
N SER A 854 48.06 -12.55 31.41
CA SER A 854 47.44 -12.96 30.14
C SER A 854 46.25 -12.11 29.77
N LEU A 855 46.09 -11.88 28.47
CA LEU A 855 44.89 -11.32 27.86
C LEU A 855 44.07 -12.46 27.27
N SER A 856 42.82 -12.59 27.67
CA SER A 856 41.88 -13.55 27.09
C SER A 856 40.65 -12.85 26.55
N LEU A 857 40.15 -13.32 25.42
CA LEU A 857 38.96 -12.80 24.75
C LEU A 857 38.00 -13.97 24.56
N VAL A 858 36.79 -13.84 25.08
CA VAL A 858 35.72 -14.82 24.92
C VAL A 858 34.64 -14.17 24.08
N ASP A 859 34.17 -14.86 23.03
CA ASP A 859 33.03 -14.40 22.24
C ASP A 859 31.91 -15.41 22.33
N ILE A 860 30.69 -14.88 22.39
CA ILE A 860 29.44 -15.65 22.44
C ILE A 860 28.55 -15.12 21.32
N TYR A 861 28.07 -16.02 20.47
CA TYR A 861 27.18 -15.72 19.34
C TYR A 861 25.90 -16.54 19.44
N ASP A 862 24.76 -15.86 19.55
CA ASP A 862 23.45 -16.50 19.75
C ASP A 862 22.63 -16.66 18.45
N GLY A 863 23.28 -16.44 17.30
CA GLY A 863 22.65 -16.50 15.98
C GLY A 863 22.23 -15.12 15.44
N GLU A 864 22.23 -14.07 16.26
CA GLU A 864 21.92 -12.70 15.80
C GLU A 864 22.92 -11.68 16.32
N GLU A 865 23.36 -11.81 17.58
CA GLU A 865 24.22 -10.83 18.25
C GLU A 865 25.50 -11.48 18.79
N HIS A 866 26.57 -10.69 18.83
CA HIS A 866 27.83 -11.06 19.46
C HIS A 866 27.97 -10.38 20.81
N LYS A 867 28.37 -11.15 21.82
CA LYS A 867 28.82 -10.64 23.11
C LYS A 867 30.26 -11.07 23.35
N THR A 868 31.16 -10.09 23.28
CA THR A 868 32.60 -10.30 23.48
C THR A 868 33.02 -9.79 24.86
N ILE A 869 33.72 -10.63 25.63
CA ILE A 869 34.17 -10.36 27.00
C ILE A 869 35.70 -10.38 27.02
N THR A 870 36.31 -9.36 27.65
CA THR A 870 37.77 -9.20 27.67
C THR A 870 38.29 -9.46 29.08
N VAL A 871 38.91 -10.61 29.26
CA VAL A 871 39.44 -11.03 30.55
C VAL A 871 40.92 -10.70 30.61
N THR A 872 41.30 -9.97 31.64
CA THR A 872 42.71 -9.68 31.94
C THR A 872 43.08 -10.35 33.24
N LYS A 873 44.18 -11.09 33.21
CA LYS A 873 44.75 -11.78 34.38
C LYS A 873 46.12 -11.19 34.65
N GLU A 874 46.34 -10.72 35.87
CA GLU A 874 47.63 -10.29 36.39
C GLU A 874 47.90 -11.02 37.70
N TYR A 875 48.81 -12.00 37.65
CA TYR A 875 49.09 -12.94 38.73
C TYR A 875 47.83 -13.72 39.15
N TYR A 876 47.28 -13.40 40.33
CA TYR A 876 46.06 -13.99 40.86
C TYR A 876 44.82 -13.09 40.68
N LEU A 877 45.00 -11.85 40.21
CA LEU A 877 43.92 -10.88 40.00
C LEU A 877 43.33 -11.05 38.60
N VAL A 878 42.00 -11.18 38.54
CA VAL A 878 41.22 -11.29 37.30
C VAL A 878 40.18 -10.18 37.31
N ASN A 879 40.12 -9.41 36.22
CA ASN A 879 39.24 -8.23 36.13
C ASN A 879 37.74 -8.59 35.98
N GLU A 880 37.39 -9.71 35.32
CA GLU A 880 36.01 -9.96 34.87
C GLU A 880 35.57 -11.44 34.94
N ASP A 881 35.28 -12.00 36.13
CA ASP A 881 34.72 -13.38 36.23
C ASP A 881 33.17 -13.42 36.10
N GLU A 882 32.47 -12.47 36.72
CA GLU A 882 31.00 -12.39 36.73
C GLU A 882 30.32 -12.27 35.36
N PRO A 883 30.78 -11.41 34.41
CA PRO A 883 30.06 -11.14 33.18
C PRO A 883 29.88 -12.37 32.28
N LEU A 884 30.86 -13.29 32.27
CA LEU A 884 30.79 -14.50 31.45
C LEU A 884 29.82 -15.51 32.06
N LEU A 885 29.93 -15.75 33.37
CA LEU A 885 29.07 -16.68 34.08
C LEU A 885 27.60 -16.24 34.05
N GLU A 886 27.32 -14.96 34.27
CA GLU A 886 25.96 -14.41 34.15
C GLU A 886 25.40 -14.56 32.74
N THR A 887 26.23 -14.35 31.72
CA THR A 887 25.81 -14.48 30.33
C THR A 887 25.46 -15.92 30.00
N LEU A 888 26.32 -16.87 30.36
CA LEU A 888 26.09 -18.29 30.15
C LEU A 888 24.88 -18.79 30.95
N GLY A 889 24.72 -18.31 32.19
CA GLY A 889 23.56 -18.59 33.03
C GLY A 889 22.25 -18.16 32.37
N LYS A 890 22.19 -16.93 31.83
CA LYS A 890 20.99 -16.43 31.11
C LYS A 890 20.59 -17.31 29.93
N TYR A 891 21.56 -17.77 29.13
CA TYR A 891 21.26 -18.65 28.01
C TYR A 891 20.83 -20.04 28.48
N PHE A 892 21.45 -20.56 29.54
CA PHE A 892 21.09 -21.84 30.12
C PHE A 892 19.68 -21.85 30.72
N ASP A 893 19.30 -20.80 31.46
CA ASP A 893 17.95 -20.63 32.02
C ASP A 893 16.86 -20.52 30.94
N GLN A 894 17.24 -20.20 29.69
CA GLN A 894 16.35 -20.13 28.53
C GLN A 894 16.37 -21.39 27.65
N ASP A 895 16.99 -22.46 28.13
CA ASP A 895 17.20 -23.76 27.47
C ASP A 895 18.07 -23.71 26.20
N PHE A 896 19.05 -22.81 26.12
CA PHE A 896 19.98 -22.80 24.99
C PHE A 896 20.99 -23.95 25.08
N LYS A 897 21.35 -24.53 23.92
CA LYS A 897 22.49 -25.45 23.81
C LYS A 897 23.76 -24.71 23.44
N ILE A 898 24.87 -25.10 24.07
CA ILE A 898 26.17 -24.44 23.91
C ILE A 898 26.97 -25.17 22.82
N LEU A 899 27.26 -24.50 21.72
CA LEU A 899 28.06 -25.00 20.61
C LEU A 899 29.53 -24.60 20.80
N VAL A 900 30.42 -25.59 20.69
CA VAL A 900 31.86 -25.39 20.85
C VAL A 900 32.63 -26.15 19.78
N TYR A 901 33.88 -25.76 19.53
CA TYR A 901 34.77 -26.45 18.59
C TYR A 901 36.03 -26.96 19.29
N GLY A 902 35.89 -28.08 20.01
CA GLY A 902 36.90 -28.60 20.94
C GLY A 902 36.59 -28.23 22.40
N ALA A 903 35.66 -28.95 23.02
CA ALA A 903 35.15 -28.67 24.37
C ALA A 903 36.24 -28.67 25.46
N GLU A 904 37.19 -29.61 25.39
CA GLU A 904 38.27 -29.75 26.40
C GLU A 904 39.20 -28.55 26.39
N ASN A 905 39.61 -28.12 25.20
CA ASN A 905 40.48 -26.97 25.01
C ASN A 905 39.81 -25.68 25.49
N LEU A 906 38.51 -25.52 25.24
CA LEU A 906 37.74 -24.37 25.72
C LEU A 906 37.72 -24.32 27.24
N VAL A 907 37.33 -25.42 27.91
CA VAL A 907 37.26 -25.49 29.38
C VAL A 907 38.63 -25.23 30.00
N GLU A 908 39.69 -25.84 29.47
CA GLU A 908 41.05 -25.63 29.93
C GLU A 908 41.51 -24.18 29.73
N ALA A 909 41.22 -23.57 28.58
CA ALA A 909 41.58 -22.18 28.29
C ALA A 909 40.86 -21.21 29.24
N VAL A 910 39.55 -21.38 29.44
CA VAL A 910 38.74 -20.58 30.38
C VAL A 910 39.29 -20.71 31.81
N GLN A 911 39.63 -21.93 32.24
CA GLN A 911 40.23 -22.18 33.54
C GLN A 911 41.59 -21.49 33.70
N LYS A 912 42.48 -21.58 32.69
CA LYS A 912 43.81 -20.94 32.72
C LYS A 912 43.75 -19.42 32.70
N SER A 913 42.70 -18.84 32.09
CA SER A 913 42.40 -17.40 32.12
C SER A 913 41.95 -16.90 33.50
N GLY A 914 41.75 -17.80 34.47
CA GLY A 914 41.39 -17.46 35.85
C GLY A 914 39.89 -17.48 36.14
N LEU A 915 39.06 -17.83 35.15
CA LEU A 915 37.59 -17.87 35.24
C LEU A 915 37.10 -19.23 35.79
N LYS A 916 37.39 -19.51 37.06
CA LYS A 916 37.16 -20.85 37.64
C LYS A 916 35.68 -21.23 37.66
N ALA A 917 34.80 -20.29 37.99
CA ALA A 917 33.36 -20.55 38.08
C ALA A 917 32.76 -20.83 36.69
N ALA A 918 33.11 -20.03 35.68
CA ALA A 918 32.70 -20.26 34.30
C ALA A 918 33.26 -21.59 33.74
N ALA A 919 34.50 -21.96 34.07
CA ALA A 919 35.07 -23.24 33.68
C ALA A 919 34.32 -24.44 34.29
N MET A 920 33.95 -24.35 35.58
CA MET A 920 33.14 -25.38 36.24
C MET A 920 31.75 -25.50 35.63
N PHE A 921 31.12 -24.37 35.28
CA PHE A 921 29.83 -24.35 34.58
C PHE A 921 29.91 -25.05 33.22
N LEU A 922 30.92 -24.71 32.40
CA LEU A 922 31.13 -25.32 31.09
C LEU A 922 31.45 -26.82 31.18
N ALA A 923 32.23 -27.24 32.19
CA ALA A 923 32.47 -28.64 32.47
C ALA A 923 31.18 -29.39 32.88
N GLY A 924 30.31 -28.74 33.66
CA GLY A 924 28.97 -29.24 33.98
C GLY A 924 28.11 -29.42 32.73
N ALA A 925 28.02 -28.39 31.89
CA ALA A 925 27.25 -28.42 30.64
C ALA A 925 27.73 -29.50 29.65
N LYS A 926 29.04 -29.82 29.66
CA LYS A 926 29.60 -30.96 28.91
C LYS A 926 29.07 -32.29 29.44
N ASN A 927 29.02 -32.48 30.76
CA ASN A 927 28.58 -33.74 31.38
C ASN A 927 27.07 -33.96 31.29
N THR A 928 26.26 -32.88 31.27
CA THR A 928 24.80 -32.95 31.15
C THR A 928 24.30 -33.06 29.70
N GLY A 929 25.21 -33.04 28.71
CA GLY A 929 24.85 -33.10 27.28
C GLY A 929 24.24 -31.81 26.73
N THR A 930 24.31 -30.71 27.49
CA THR A 930 23.82 -29.39 27.07
C THR A 930 24.83 -28.65 26.18
N MET A 931 26.08 -29.12 26.17
CA MET A 931 27.14 -28.67 25.28
C MET A 931 27.36 -29.65 24.12
N ILE A 932 27.49 -29.12 22.90
CA ILE A 932 27.71 -29.85 21.66
C ILE A 932 29.08 -29.50 21.10
N ASP A 933 29.94 -30.51 20.94
CA ASP A 933 31.24 -30.36 20.27
C ASP A 933 31.08 -30.53 18.76
N VAL A 934 30.92 -29.40 18.06
CA VAL A 934 30.67 -29.33 16.62
C VAL A 934 31.81 -29.96 15.80
N ARG A 935 33.03 -29.98 16.35
CA ARG A 935 34.17 -30.66 15.71
C ARG A 935 33.90 -32.14 15.51
N LYS A 936 33.33 -32.82 16.52
CA LYS A 936 33.00 -34.25 16.46
C LYS A 936 31.88 -34.51 15.46
N GLU A 937 30.82 -33.70 15.51
CA GLU A 937 29.71 -33.82 14.56
C GLU A 937 30.16 -33.71 13.10
N ILE A 938 31.10 -32.80 12.82
CA ILE A 938 31.64 -32.58 11.48
C ILE A 938 32.59 -33.71 11.04
N VAL A 939 33.44 -34.20 11.95
CA VAL A 939 34.29 -35.39 11.72
C VAL A 939 33.43 -36.59 11.32
N ASP A 940 32.35 -36.83 12.05
CA ASP A 940 31.42 -37.94 11.82
C ASP A 940 30.59 -37.75 10.53
N ALA A 941 30.11 -36.52 10.29
CA ALA A 941 29.32 -36.18 9.10
C ALA A 941 30.14 -36.27 7.80
N LEU A 942 31.41 -35.85 7.83
CA LEU A 942 32.29 -35.84 6.66
C LEU A 942 33.13 -37.11 6.51
N GLY A 943 33.22 -37.96 7.54
CA GLY A 943 34.05 -39.18 7.53
C GLY A 943 35.55 -38.89 7.44
N VAL A 944 36.01 -37.83 8.09
CA VAL A 944 37.41 -37.37 8.07
C VAL A 944 38.03 -37.44 9.45
N ASN A 945 39.31 -37.81 9.56
CA ASN A 945 39.99 -37.93 10.86
C ASN A 945 40.32 -36.58 11.51
N LEU A 946 40.37 -35.50 10.72
CA LEU A 946 40.73 -34.16 11.15
C LEU A 946 39.82 -33.13 10.49
N ALA A 947 39.29 -32.22 11.30
CA ALA A 947 38.48 -31.09 10.86
C ALA A 947 38.96 -29.81 11.56
N PRO A 948 39.94 -29.08 11.00
CA PRO A 948 40.29 -27.75 11.50
C PRO A 948 39.24 -26.72 11.08
N LEU A 949 38.81 -25.86 12.02
CA LEU A 949 37.68 -24.93 11.82
C LEU A 949 37.83 -24.09 10.55
N GLU A 950 38.97 -23.42 10.35
CA GLU A 950 39.18 -22.55 9.18
C GLU A 950 39.16 -23.32 7.86
N ILE A 951 39.76 -24.51 7.83
CA ILE A 951 39.89 -25.31 6.61
C ILE A 951 38.52 -25.84 6.19
N VAL A 952 37.76 -26.40 7.13
CA VAL A 952 36.42 -26.90 6.85
C VAL A 952 35.48 -25.75 6.48
N SER A 953 35.55 -24.63 7.20
CA SER A 953 34.73 -23.44 6.88
C SER A 953 35.02 -22.90 5.48
N LYS A 954 36.30 -22.78 5.08
CA LYS A 954 36.69 -22.36 3.72
C LYS A 954 36.24 -23.36 2.66
N ALA A 955 36.36 -24.66 2.93
CA ALA A 955 35.90 -25.72 2.02
C ALA A 955 34.38 -25.70 1.79
N LEU A 956 33.61 -25.18 2.75
CA LEU A 956 32.15 -24.98 2.67
C LEU A 956 31.77 -23.60 2.11
N GLY A 957 32.75 -22.78 1.70
CA GLY A 957 32.53 -21.46 1.11
C GLY A 957 32.38 -20.32 2.13
N PHE A 958 32.64 -20.55 3.41
CA PHE A 958 32.69 -19.47 4.41
C PHE A 958 34.00 -18.67 4.28
N LYS A 959 33.91 -17.34 4.36
CA LYS A 959 35.05 -16.43 4.24
C LYS A 959 35.51 -15.99 5.62
N PHE A 960 36.82 -16.03 5.87
CA PHE A 960 37.44 -15.30 6.99
C PHE A 960 38.08 -14.04 6.42
N GLU A 961 37.76 -12.88 7.00
CA GLU A 961 38.42 -11.62 6.65
C GLU A 961 39.71 -11.42 7.44
N THR A 962 39.82 -12.07 8.61
CA THR A 962 41.02 -12.03 9.47
C THR A 962 41.49 -13.45 9.74
N SER A 963 42.72 -13.77 9.34
CA SER A 963 43.27 -15.12 9.54
C SER A 963 43.91 -15.29 10.93
N LEU A 964 44.02 -16.54 11.41
CA LEU A 964 44.83 -16.83 12.60
C LEU A 964 46.28 -16.36 12.49
N HIS A 965 46.84 -16.28 11.28
CA HIS A 965 48.18 -15.74 11.06
C HIS A 965 48.26 -14.24 11.38
N ASP A 966 47.23 -13.46 11.04
CA ASP A 966 47.17 -12.04 11.35
C ASP A 966 47.10 -11.79 12.85
N VAL A 967 46.35 -12.62 13.58
CA VAL A 967 46.26 -12.58 15.05
C VAL A 967 47.60 -12.97 15.68
N GLN A 968 48.25 -14.02 15.18
CA GLN A 968 49.55 -14.46 15.67
C GLN A 968 50.66 -13.43 15.43
N PHE A 969 50.60 -12.73 14.30
CA PHE A 969 51.51 -11.63 13.98
C PHE A 969 51.40 -10.50 15.00
N GLU A 970 50.18 -10.00 15.25
CA GLU A 970 49.95 -8.96 16.26
C GLU A 970 50.32 -9.41 17.67
N TYR A 971 50.11 -10.68 18.00
CA TYR A 971 50.49 -11.24 19.29
C TYR A 971 52.02 -11.23 19.46
N SER A 972 52.75 -11.67 18.44
CA SER A 972 54.22 -11.65 18.43
C SER A 972 54.78 -10.21 18.48
N SER A 973 54.13 -9.27 17.78
CA SER A 973 54.46 -7.84 17.86
C SER A 973 54.21 -7.27 19.26
N SER A 974 53.09 -7.64 19.87
CA SER A 974 52.73 -7.19 21.22
C SER A 974 53.71 -7.72 22.27
N THR A 975 54.03 -9.02 22.24
CA THR A 975 54.97 -9.63 23.20
C THR A 975 56.39 -9.11 23.03
N SER A 976 56.85 -8.91 21.80
CA SER A 976 58.14 -8.26 21.50
C SER A 976 58.20 -6.83 22.05
N ALA A 977 57.12 -6.06 21.89
CA ALA A 977 57.03 -4.71 22.43
C ALA A 977 56.97 -4.66 23.97
N ILE A 978 56.53 -5.73 24.62
CA ILE A 978 56.41 -5.85 26.08
C ILE A 978 57.71 -6.36 26.73
N LYS A 979 58.53 -7.15 26.01
CA LYS A 979 59.66 -7.93 26.55
C LYS A 979 60.61 -7.16 27.49
N ASP A 980 60.95 -5.91 27.15
CA ASP A 980 61.88 -5.08 27.92
C ASP A 980 61.18 -3.94 28.69
N LYS A 981 59.86 -4.04 28.91
CA LYS A 981 59.05 -3.01 29.58
C LYS A 981 58.45 -3.51 30.90
N PRO A 982 58.23 -2.61 31.88
CA PRO A 982 57.51 -2.96 33.09
C PRO A 982 56.11 -3.47 32.77
N MET A 983 55.70 -4.61 33.34
CA MET A 983 54.46 -5.28 32.94
C MET A 983 53.23 -4.37 33.05
N ARG A 984 53.17 -3.44 34.02
CA ARG A 984 52.08 -2.45 34.21
C ARG A 984 51.66 -1.65 32.96
N VAL A 985 52.46 -1.59 31.89
CA VAL A 985 52.11 -0.87 30.65
C VAL A 985 51.60 -1.76 29.52
N TRP A 986 51.47 -3.08 29.73
CA TRP A 986 51.16 -4.06 28.67
C TRP A 986 49.84 -3.77 27.93
N LEU A 987 48.82 -3.21 28.62
CA LEU A 987 47.51 -2.86 28.04
C LEU A 987 47.60 -1.92 26.83
N LYS A 988 48.62 -1.04 26.79
CA LYS A 988 48.83 -0.09 25.69
C LYS A 988 49.37 -0.79 24.44
N PHE A 989 50.13 -1.87 24.62
CA PHE A 989 50.80 -2.59 23.53
C PHE A 989 49.95 -3.71 22.93
N THR A 990 48.78 -4.00 23.51
CA THR A 990 47.86 -5.05 23.03
C THR A 990 46.62 -4.48 22.32
N LYS A 991 46.59 -3.19 21.99
CA LYS A 991 45.41 -2.57 21.33
C LYS A 991 45.09 -3.24 19.98
N TYR A 992 46.06 -3.32 19.08
CA TYR A 992 45.88 -3.92 17.75
C TYR A 992 45.64 -5.42 17.80
N LEU A 993 46.31 -6.12 18.74
CA LEU A 993 46.02 -7.51 19.05
C LEU A 993 44.55 -7.71 19.45
N ARG A 994 44.02 -6.88 20.36
CA ARG A 994 42.61 -6.95 20.77
C ARG A 994 41.67 -6.73 19.59
N GLU A 995 41.86 -5.68 18.80
CA GLU A 995 41.00 -5.36 17.66
C GLU A 995 40.96 -6.50 16.63
N LYS A 996 42.12 -7.03 16.22
CA LYS A 996 42.19 -8.15 15.26
C LYS A 996 41.68 -9.46 15.85
N ALA A 997 42.01 -9.76 17.10
CA ALA A 997 41.59 -11.00 17.75
C ALA A 997 40.07 -11.04 17.98
N ILE A 998 39.43 -9.91 18.34
CA ILE A 998 37.96 -9.83 18.47
C ILE A 998 37.29 -10.10 17.13
N LYS A 999 37.78 -9.48 16.05
CA LYS A 999 37.23 -9.67 14.71
C LYS A 999 37.32 -11.14 14.27
N ALA A 1000 38.50 -11.75 14.40
CA ALA A 1000 38.71 -13.17 14.09
C ALA A 1000 37.87 -14.09 14.98
N LEU A 1001 37.70 -13.77 16.27
CA LEU A 1001 36.94 -14.59 17.20
C LEU A 1001 35.43 -14.57 16.90
N ARG A 1002 34.87 -13.42 16.51
CA ARG A 1002 33.47 -13.31 16.05
C ARG A 1002 33.19 -14.12 14.79
N GLU A 1003 34.09 -14.05 13.80
CA GLU A 1003 33.98 -14.86 12.58
C GLU A 1003 34.00 -16.37 12.92
N ARG A 1004 34.80 -16.78 13.92
CA ARG A 1004 34.88 -18.18 14.37
C ARG A 1004 33.59 -18.64 15.05
N THR A 1005 33.05 -17.87 15.99
CA THR A 1005 31.80 -18.22 16.69
C THR A 1005 30.61 -18.31 15.73
N GLU A 1006 30.54 -17.41 14.74
CA GLU A 1006 29.56 -17.52 13.65
C GLU A 1006 29.74 -18.82 12.85
N HIS A 1007 30.97 -19.16 12.49
CA HIS A 1007 31.24 -20.36 11.69
C HIS A 1007 30.97 -21.64 12.46
N ILE A 1008 31.27 -21.70 13.76
CA ILE A 1008 30.92 -22.82 14.64
C ILE A 1008 29.39 -23.04 14.63
N TYR A 1009 28.63 -21.95 14.76
CA TYR A 1009 27.17 -21.99 14.68
C TYR A 1009 26.69 -22.55 13.34
N LYS A 1010 27.18 -22.00 12.22
CA LYS A 1010 26.79 -22.42 10.87
C LYS A 1010 27.19 -23.87 10.59
N LEU A 1011 28.35 -24.32 11.07
CA LEU A 1011 28.81 -25.70 10.92
C LEU A 1011 27.91 -26.71 11.63
N HIS A 1012 27.41 -26.39 12.82
CA HIS A 1012 26.42 -27.24 13.49
C HIS A 1012 25.15 -27.39 12.64
N LEU A 1013 24.67 -26.31 12.02
CA LEU A 1013 23.51 -26.41 11.13
C LEU A 1013 23.80 -27.27 9.89
N VAL A 1014 25.02 -27.20 9.36
CA VAL A 1014 25.48 -28.05 8.25
C VAL A 1014 25.54 -29.51 8.66
N SER A 1015 26.08 -29.83 9.84
CA SER A 1015 26.21 -31.21 10.35
C SER A 1015 24.83 -31.87 10.54
N GLN A 1016 23.86 -31.12 11.07
CA GLN A 1016 22.48 -31.59 11.25
C GLN A 1016 21.80 -31.91 9.91
N SER A 1017 22.00 -31.05 8.90
CA SER A 1017 21.47 -31.24 7.54
C SER A 1017 22.10 -32.46 6.84
N LEU A 1018 23.40 -32.70 7.04
CA LEU A 1018 24.11 -33.87 6.52
C LEU A 1018 23.65 -35.18 7.18
N SER A 1019 23.43 -35.18 8.49
CA SER A 1019 23.04 -36.37 9.27
C SER A 1019 21.59 -36.82 9.01
N GLN A 1020 20.65 -35.88 8.79
CA GLN A 1020 19.25 -36.21 8.48
C GLN A 1020 19.05 -36.91 7.13
N LYS A 1021 19.98 -36.77 6.19
CA LYS A 1021 19.93 -37.46 4.89
C LYS A 1021 20.46 -38.90 4.95
N ARG A 1022 21.36 -39.23 5.88
CA ARG A 1022 21.88 -40.61 6.06
C ARG A 1022 20.86 -41.58 6.66
N THR A 1023 19.82 -41.10 7.34
CA THR A 1023 18.73 -41.92 7.91
C THR A 1023 17.59 -42.19 6.93
N LYS A 1024 17.60 -41.54 5.76
CA LYS A 1024 16.59 -41.67 4.70
C LYS A 1024 17.10 -42.38 3.42
N SER A 1025 18.37 -42.76 3.38
CA SER A 1025 18.94 -43.70 2.39
C SER A 1025 19.16 -45.04 3.05
#